data_AF-A0ABD3SC53-F1
#
_entry.id   AF-A0ABD3SC53-F1
#
_cell.length_a   1.000
_cell.length_b   1.000
_cell.length_c   1.000
_cell.angle_alpha   90.00
_cell.angle_beta   90.00
_cell.angle_gamma   90.00
#
_symmetry.space_group_name_H-M   'P 1'
#
loop_
_entity.id
_entity.type
_entity.pdbx_description
1 polymer ?
#
loop_
_entity_poly.entity_id
_entity_poly.type
_entity_poly.pdbx_seq_one_letter_code
_entity_poly.pdbx_strand_id
1 'polypeptide(L)'
;MATASLARRLAIPRAVAQLRPKTRRRSPAISSSLPSTDPAPTTTIPSANPECTERGIKSNPTIKPSAALVIAGASLLGGYCLGSSHSEHWAKLQENRELPSGERGCCSCDAGAADDDGGATADGPSNVVAMELAEARAALPSKLTKIVGRDHVIDGTKGGGECAPYLRGARLGDGGALCIVRPGTLGEAVRCLREIVDAECVVLPQGSNTGLTGGSVPRNDTPDTRPAVVLSMKRLDAHFPIDNGDRVVCLAGCGLSTLASSVQSWFPDRESHSVLGSTFLNPTTAAGVAFGSGGVYMRKGPARTDRALYCRVSRSKWGENVVTVVNTLGVRGLEDSDFREHSGDDAVGALDAYANDVRRGFRRAMAESSRSIHGRARSSDTGYADAVCKCTKRVSRYNADTSGEDCNRSEGKVMILATVHDTFPVPKKKRVFWVSFPDLETTLAFRREVCLNNPEDMPISCEYLDRDSVDIIDRSGRICAHLIRYLGMGDIMGVLWDIKVRISSLPFSWAPLLTDKLLYNLNDWVPEAIPKKFMAAGRQWDHHCLVAVGEYGGGTLDRFMERMNKFVKKQNEKIEKGGKIVYVTEAESISDIDSLNAFRYVAALAFKTYCIGEDIQGISLDYALPLNGGLLPPLPASAAKPLKRMRYSHLGCNVVHEDVAYALGVDTHKEKMLLKHVVEEQGGKLPAEHGHGTEYHAPIATQKRWMTMDPLNVLNPGIGGLSALPKYGK
;
A
#
# COMPACT_ATOMS: atom_id res chain seq x y z
N MET A 1 -56.35 11.77 -30.42
CA MET A 1 -56.08 10.51 -31.16
C MET A 1 -55.62 9.51 -30.10
N ALA A 2 -56.47 8.58 -29.63
CA ALA A 2 -57.03 7.41 -30.31
C ALA A 2 -55.98 6.27 -30.43
N THR A 3 -56.19 5.02 -29.95
CA THR A 3 -57.42 4.42 -29.36
C THR A 3 -57.10 3.20 -28.44
N ALA A 4 -58.16 2.60 -27.86
CA ALA A 4 -58.19 1.38 -27.01
C ALA A 4 -57.56 0.12 -27.68
N SER A 5 -57.35 -1.06 -27.05
CA SER A 5 -58.19 -1.86 -26.12
C SER A 5 -57.29 -2.87 -25.35
N LEU A 6 -57.38 -3.10 -24.03
CA LEU A 6 -58.43 -3.76 -23.22
C LEU A 6 -58.68 -5.25 -23.55
N ALA A 7 -58.27 -6.16 -22.64
CA ALA A 7 -58.86 -7.50 -22.43
C ALA A 7 -58.47 -8.09 -21.05
N ARG A 8 -59.46 -8.44 -20.20
CA ARG A 8 -59.29 -9.10 -18.88
C ARG A 8 -60.63 -9.78 -18.50
N ARG A 9 -60.62 -11.03 -18.00
CA ARG A 9 -61.72 -11.87 -17.38
C ARG A 9 -61.26 -13.36 -17.44
N LEU A 10 -61.62 -14.36 -16.61
CA LEU A 10 -62.35 -14.57 -15.33
C LEU A 10 -61.80 -15.91 -14.71
N ALA A 11 -61.47 -16.03 -13.41
CA ALA A 11 -62.30 -16.46 -12.25
C ALA A 11 -62.73 -17.97 -12.24
N ILE A 12 -62.24 -18.86 -11.33
CA ILE A 12 -62.72 -19.19 -9.94
C ILE A 12 -63.86 -20.27 -9.92
N PRO A 13 -64.01 -21.23 -8.96
CA PRO A 13 -63.07 -21.97 -8.04
C PRO A 13 -63.35 -23.51 -7.92
N ARG A 14 -62.61 -24.30 -7.08
CA ARG A 14 -63.11 -25.36 -6.14
C ARG A 14 -61.98 -26.18 -5.44
N ALA A 15 -62.36 -27.07 -4.50
CA ALA A 15 -61.72 -27.23 -3.18
C ALA A 15 -61.88 -28.63 -2.49
N VAL A 16 -61.11 -28.83 -1.39
CA VAL A 16 -61.24 -29.84 -0.28
C VAL A 16 -60.80 -31.31 -0.51
N ALA A 17 -59.87 -31.80 0.36
CA ALA A 17 -59.74 -33.13 1.02
C ALA A 17 -58.26 -33.41 1.37
N GLN A 18 -57.75 -33.41 2.61
CA GLN A 18 -57.90 -34.35 3.76
C GLN A 18 -57.41 -35.81 3.54
N LEU A 19 -56.26 -36.19 4.16
CA LEU A 19 -56.14 -37.23 5.24
C LEU A 19 -54.67 -37.60 5.63
N ARG A 20 -54.52 -38.21 6.82
CA ARG A 20 -53.37 -38.90 7.46
C ARG A 20 -53.91 -40.26 8.03
N PRO A 21 -53.17 -41.23 8.64
CA PRO A 21 -51.80 -41.26 9.21
C PRO A 21 -50.94 -42.44 8.63
N LYS A 22 -50.22 -43.40 9.29
CA LYS A 22 -50.04 -43.89 10.69
C LYS A 22 -48.72 -44.71 10.89
N THR A 23 -48.40 -44.97 12.17
CA THR A 23 -47.29 -45.75 12.83
C THR A 23 -47.18 -47.24 12.44
N ARG A 24 -46.08 -48.01 12.60
CA ARG A 24 -45.22 -48.39 13.79
C ARG A 24 -43.83 -48.95 13.30
N ARG A 25 -42.71 -49.19 14.03
CA ARG A 25 -42.24 -49.10 15.45
C ARG A 25 -41.97 -50.43 16.26
N ARG A 26 -40.84 -51.14 16.03
CA ARG A 26 -39.98 -51.93 17.02
C ARG A 26 -38.98 -52.95 16.37
N SER A 27 -37.85 -53.19 17.05
CA SER A 27 -36.80 -54.26 16.89
C SER A 27 -37.15 -55.53 17.73
N PRO A 28 -36.28 -56.56 18.03
CA PRO A 28 -34.81 -56.75 17.85
C PRO A 28 -34.37 -58.19 17.38
N ALA A 29 -33.12 -58.61 17.70
CA ALA A 29 -32.60 -60.00 17.81
C ALA A 29 -32.28 -60.78 16.50
N ILE A 30 -31.39 -61.80 16.41
CA ILE A 30 -30.35 -62.37 17.33
C ILE A 30 -29.21 -63.07 16.52
N SER A 31 -28.21 -63.66 17.20
CA SER A 31 -27.02 -64.41 16.72
C SER A 31 -27.35 -65.81 16.10
N SER A 32 -26.48 -66.82 15.83
CA SER A 32 -25.01 -67.10 15.97
C SER A 32 -24.69 -68.50 15.38
N SER A 33 -23.47 -68.75 14.89
CA SER A 33 -22.78 -70.08 14.98
C SER A 33 -21.31 -70.00 14.49
N LEU A 34 -20.32 -70.82 14.88
CA LEU A 34 -20.04 -71.67 16.08
C LEU A 34 -18.47 -71.82 16.18
N PRO A 35 -17.84 -72.42 17.23
CA PRO A 35 -16.54 -71.96 17.75
C PRO A 35 -15.40 -73.01 17.87
N SER A 36 -14.30 -72.58 18.54
CA SER A 36 -13.20 -73.33 19.20
C SER A 36 -12.15 -74.01 18.29
N THR A 37 -10.89 -74.25 18.70
CA THR A 37 -10.26 -74.34 20.05
C THR A 37 -8.91 -73.58 20.22
N ASP A 38 -8.45 -73.49 21.47
CA ASP A 38 -7.15 -73.04 22.02
C ASP A 38 -6.67 -74.16 23.01
N PRO A 39 -5.49 -74.15 23.72
CA PRO A 39 -4.44 -73.12 23.82
C PRO A 39 -2.94 -73.58 23.82
N ALA A 40 -2.03 -72.62 23.54
CA ALA A 40 -0.70 -72.36 24.19
C ALA A 40 0.40 -73.48 24.33
N PRO A 41 1.64 -73.18 24.83
CA PRO A 41 2.46 -71.94 24.85
C PRO A 41 3.77 -72.13 23.99
N THR A 42 4.90 -71.39 24.02
CA THR A 42 5.56 -70.47 24.99
C THR A 42 6.68 -69.62 24.31
N THR A 43 7.11 -68.49 24.93
CA THR A 43 8.46 -67.82 24.82
C THR A 43 9.00 -67.30 23.45
N THR A 44 9.65 -66.13 23.29
CA THR A 44 9.71 -64.83 24.03
C THR A 44 10.52 -63.79 23.21
N ILE A 45 10.33 -62.49 23.48
CA ILE A 45 11.29 -61.35 23.24
C ILE A 45 11.45 -60.88 21.76
N PRO A 46 11.58 -59.56 21.47
CA PRO A 46 10.50 -58.94 20.68
C PRO A 46 10.87 -58.10 19.43
N SER A 47 9.80 -57.81 18.66
CA SER A 47 9.53 -56.63 17.81
C SER A 47 10.50 -56.27 16.67
N ALA A 48 10.04 -56.56 15.45
CA ALA A 48 10.33 -55.78 14.24
C ALA A 48 9.06 -55.06 13.75
N ASN A 49 9.20 -54.16 12.76
CA ASN A 49 8.10 -53.36 12.18
C ASN A 49 7.00 -54.24 11.51
N PRO A 50 5.81 -53.67 11.25
CA PRO A 50 5.58 -53.18 9.88
C PRO A 50 4.82 -51.84 9.78
N GLU A 51 4.74 -51.36 8.53
CA GLU A 51 4.01 -50.17 8.04
C GLU A 51 2.47 -50.40 8.09
N CYS A 52 1.55 -49.42 7.89
CA CYS A 52 1.56 -48.49 6.76
C CYS A 52 0.58 -47.28 6.84
N THR A 53 0.93 -46.25 6.05
CA THR A 53 0.05 -45.18 5.50
C THR A 53 -0.78 -44.26 6.42
N GLU A 54 -0.18 -43.13 6.80
CA GLU A 54 -0.76 -41.81 6.51
C GLU A 54 0.33 -40.89 5.93
N ARG A 55 0.03 -40.14 4.85
CA ARG A 55 1.00 -39.23 4.20
C ARG A 55 0.86 -37.80 4.71
N GLY A 56 1.44 -37.52 5.87
CA GLY A 56 1.58 -36.15 6.38
C GLY A 56 2.41 -35.25 5.45
N ILE A 57 1.96 -34.02 5.24
CA ILE A 57 2.68 -32.99 4.49
C ILE A 57 3.89 -32.55 5.32
N LYS A 58 5.10 -32.65 4.77
CA LYS A 58 6.33 -32.23 5.47
C LYS A 58 6.41 -30.71 5.56
N SER A 59 6.73 -30.21 6.75
CA SER A 59 6.98 -28.79 7.03
C SER A 59 8.28 -28.29 6.39
N ASN A 60 8.32 -27.00 6.04
CA ASN A 60 9.52 -26.33 5.58
C ASN A 60 10.64 -26.34 6.64
N PRO A 61 11.93 -26.39 6.25
CA PRO A 61 13.04 -26.34 7.19
C PRO A 61 13.18 -24.94 7.80
N THR A 62 13.06 -24.83 9.12
CA THR A 62 13.36 -23.59 9.85
C THR A 62 14.86 -23.32 9.87
N ILE A 63 15.32 -22.39 9.03
CA ILE A 63 16.71 -21.90 9.03
C ILE A 63 17.00 -21.22 10.37
N LYS A 64 18.09 -21.63 11.04
CA LYS A 64 18.47 -21.08 12.35
C LYS A 64 18.98 -19.64 12.22
N PRO A 65 18.68 -18.73 13.18
CA PRO A 65 19.09 -17.31 13.10
C PRO A 65 20.60 -17.04 12.96
N SER A 66 21.45 -18.02 13.31
CA SER A 66 22.91 -17.91 13.21
C SER A 66 23.41 -17.63 11.79
N ALA A 67 22.73 -18.12 10.74
CA ALA A 67 23.15 -17.87 9.36
C ALA A 67 23.04 -16.37 8.97
N ALA A 68 21.95 -15.71 9.37
CA ALA A 68 21.79 -14.27 9.18
C ALA A 68 22.80 -13.46 10.02
N LEU A 69 23.08 -13.93 11.24
CA LEU A 69 24.07 -13.30 12.13
C LEU A 69 25.50 -13.37 11.56
N VAL A 70 25.87 -14.45 10.86
CA VAL A 70 27.18 -14.56 10.18
C VAL A 70 27.32 -13.55 9.03
N ILE A 71 26.26 -13.34 8.24
CA ILE A 71 26.27 -12.33 7.15
C ILE A 71 26.39 -10.91 7.75
N ALA A 72 25.67 -10.61 8.84
CA ALA A 72 25.80 -9.36 9.56
C ALA A 72 27.19 -9.17 10.21
N GLY A 73 27.76 -10.23 10.80
CA GLY A 73 29.09 -10.20 11.41
C GLY A 73 30.23 -9.97 10.40
N ALA A 74 30.16 -10.62 9.23
CA ALA A 74 31.09 -10.37 8.12
C ALA A 74 30.98 -8.92 7.61
N SER A 75 29.77 -8.36 7.57
CA SER A 75 29.53 -6.96 7.17
C SER A 75 30.16 -5.95 8.13
N LEU A 76 30.19 -6.24 9.44
CA LEU A 76 30.83 -5.40 10.45
C LEU A 76 32.36 -5.40 10.34
N LEU A 77 32.97 -6.57 10.11
CA LEU A 77 34.42 -6.69 9.93
C LEU A 77 34.91 -6.02 8.63
N GLY A 78 34.15 -6.13 7.54
CA GLY A 78 34.48 -5.45 6.28
C GLY A 78 34.48 -3.92 6.37
N GLY A 79 33.55 -3.35 7.14
CA GLY A 79 33.46 -1.89 7.33
C GLY A 79 34.61 -1.28 8.14
N TYR A 80 35.24 -2.06 9.03
CA TYR A 80 36.28 -1.57 9.95
C TYR A 80 37.59 -1.15 9.24
N CYS A 81 37.87 -1.70 8.05
CA CYS A 81 39.15 -1.52 7.36
C CYS A 81 39.17 -0.39 6.30
N LEU A 82 38.06 0.34 6.08
CA LEU A 82 37.92 1.32 4.98
C LEU A 82 37.41 2.71 5.43
N GLY A 83 37.23 2.94 6.72
CA GLY A 83 36.53 4.12 7.27
C GLY A 83 37.42 5.25 7.77
N SER A 84 38.20 5.93 6.91
CA SER A 84 38.96 7.13 7.33
C SER A 84 39.13 8.26 6.31
N SER A 85 38.89 8.05 5.01
CA SER A 85 39.07 9.08 3.97
C SER A 85 37.81 9.88 3.61
N HIS A 86 36.62 9.41 3.98
CA HIS A 86 35.34 9.96 3.49
C HIS A 86 34.72 11.04 4.38
N SER A 87 35.09 11.11 5.67
CA SER A 87 34.49 12.02 6.65
C SER A 87 34.80 13.49 6.35
N GLU A 88 36.05 13.81 6.03
CA GLU A 88 36.48 15.18 5.69
C GLU A 88 35.85 15.68 4.37
N HIS A 89 35.66 14.76 3.41
CA HIS A 89 34.96 15.08 2.17
C HIS A 89 33.48 15.40 2.41
N TRP A 90 32.80 14.61 3.25
CA TRP A 90 31.41 14.88 3.62
C TRP A 90 31.23 16.13 4.48
N ALA A 91 32.19 16.49 5.32
CA ALA A 91 32.19 17.77 6.03
C ALA A 91 32.25 18.95 5.02
N LYS A 92 33.18 18.92 4.07
CA LYS A 92 33.30 19.95 3.00
C LYS A 92 32.09 20.00 2.05
N LEU A 93 31.43 18.87 1.80
CA LEU A 93 30.16 18.81 1.05
C LEU A 93 28.97 19.39 1.83
N GLN A 94 29.04 19.49 3.16
CA GLN A 94 28.03 20.17 3.98
C GLN A 94 28.39 21.64 4.27
N GLU A 95 29.68 21.97 4.32
CA GLU A 95 30.22 23.33 4.51
C GLU A 95 29.69 24.34 3.47
N ASN A 96 29.41 23.88 2.24
CA ASN A 96 28.84 24.69 1.16
C ASN A 96 27.38 24.30 0.83
N ARG A 97 26.70 23.54 1.71
CA ARG A 97 25.31 23.13 1.50
C ARG A 97 24.37 24.10 2.19
N GLU A 98 24.11 25.22 1.52
CA GLU A 98 22.94 26.03 1.84
C GLU A 98 21.67 25.18 1.69
N LEU A 99 21.14 24.71 2.83
CA LEU A 99 19.69 24.65 2.99
C LEU A 99 19.16 26.06 2.74
N PRO A 100 18.03 26.24 2.02
CA PRO A 100 17.60 27.55 1.55
C PRO A 100 17.51 28.54 2.69
N SER A 101 18.44 29.49 2.71
CA SER A 101 18.51 30.55 3.71
C SER A 101 17.29 31.46 3.55
N GLY A 102 16.56 31.66 4.65
CA GLY A 102 15.37 32.51 4.68
C GLY A 102 15.72 33.99 4.65
N GLU A 103 16.35 34.46 3.57
CA GLU A 103 16.90 35.82 3.50
C GLU A 103 16.19 36.76 2.52
N ARG A 104 15.38 37.64 3.11
CA ARG A 104 15.63 39.09 3.18
C ARG A 104 14.63 39.72 4.16
N GLY A 105 15.00 40.51 5.16
CA GLY A 105 16.33 40.86 5.67
C GLY A 105 16.20 41.96 6.74
N CYS A 106 16.99 41.93 7.81
CA CYS A 106 16.85 42.88 8.93
C CYS A 106 17.55 44.22 8.67
N CYS A 107 16.83 45.32 8.90
CA CYS A 107 17.29 46.64 9.33
C CYS A 107 16.08 47.38 9.95
N SER A 108 16.18 48.15 11.02
CA SER A 108 17.34 48.52 11.85
C SER A 108 16.94 48.58 13.34
N CYS A 109 17.92 48.52 14.23
CA CYS A 109 17.74 48.87 15.65
C CYS A 109 17.62 50.40 15.83
N ASP A 110 16.99 50.84 16.92
CA ASP A 110 17.65 51.78 17.83
C ASP A 110 17.03 51.80 19.25
N ALA A 111 17.73 52.47 20.17
CA ALA A 111 17.59 52.50 21.63
C ALA A 111 16.18 52.60 22.25
N GLY A 112 16.01 51.97 23.43
CA GLY A 112 14.81 52.06 24.26
C GLY A 112 14.90 51.32 25.60
N ALA A 113 15.91 51.63 26.42
CA ALA A 113 16.03 51.05 27.76
C ALA A 113 15.11 51.76 28.76
N ALA A 114 14.28 51.00 29.48
CA ALA A 114 13.53 51.43 30.65
C ALA A 114 13.33 50.24 31.59
N ASP A 115 13.97 50.28 32.75
CA ASP A 115 13.51 49.54 33.92
C ASP A 115 12.26 50.26 34.46
N ASP A 116 11.22 49.51 34.82
CA ASP A 116 10.27 49.93 35.86
C ASP A 116 9.72 48.68 36.58
N ASP A 117 9.31 48.85 37.83
CA ASP A 117 9.15 47.75 38.81
C ASP A 117 7.68 47.48 39.20
N GLY A 118 7.42 46.25 39.65
CA GLY A 118 6.21 45.86 40.37
C GLY A 118 4.98 45.45 39.53
N GLY A 119 3.97 44.92 40.25
CA GLY A 119 2.63 44.66 39.69
C GLY A 119 2.25 43.19 39.51
N ALA A 120 2.03 42.46 40.59
CA ALA A 120 1.52 41.08 40.52
C ALA A 120 -0.01 41.01 40.34
N THR A 121 -0.46 40.64 39.13
CA THR A 121 -1.73 39.90 38.90
C THR A 121 -1.63 39.11 37.59
N ALA A 122 -1.50 37.77 37.65
CA ALA A 122 -1.32 36.91 36.47
C ALA A 122 -2.44 35.88 36.24
N ASP A 123 -3.52 35.93 37.02
CA ASP A 123 -4.65 34.99 36.95
C ASP A 123 -5.70 35.43 35.92
N GLY A 124 -5.30 35.43 34.64
CA GLY A 124 -6.22 35.55 33.51
C GLY A 124 -6.78 34.18 33.08
N PRO A 125 -8.03 34.11 32.55
CA PRO A 125 -8.64 32.83 32.15
C PRO A 125 -7.87 32.08 31.05
N SER A 126 -7.02 32.78 30.28
CA SER A 126 -6.09 32.17 29.31
C SER A 126 -5.03 31.28 29.96
N ASN A 127 -4.54 31.64 31.15
CA ASN A 127 -3.47 30.91 31.83
C ASN A 127 -4.02 29.61 32.45
N VAL A 128 -5.24 29.66 32.99
CA VAL A 128 -5.95 28.47 33.51
C VAL A 128 -6.13 27.43 32.40
N VAL A 129 -6.69 27.82 31.25
CA VAL A 129 -6.91 26.90 30.11
C VAL A 129 -5.59 26.35 29.56
N ALA A 130 -4.52 27.16 29.52
CA ALA A 130 -3.20 26.69 29.10
C ALA A 130 -2.61 25.65 30.08
N MET A 131 -2.84 25.83 31.38
CA MET A 131 -2.39 24.89 32.43
C MET A 131 -3.20 23.59 32.41
N GLU A 132 -4.53 23.66 32.36
CA GLU A 132 -5.42 22.50 32.20
C GLU A 132 -5.05 21.65 30.97
N LEU A 133 -4.73 22.31 29.85
CA LEU A 133 -4.33 21.65 28.61
C LEU A 133 -2.92 21.02 28.72
N ALA A 134 -1.99 21.65 29.45
CA ALA A 134 -0.69 21.07 29.73
C ALA A 134 -0.80 19.82 30.63
N GLU A 135 -1.64 19.86 31.66
CA GLU A 135 -1.94 18.71 32.52
C GLU A 135 -2.63 17.58 31.73
N ALA A 136 -3.62 17.90 30.90
CA ALA A 136 -4.30 16.92 30.05
C ALA A 136 -3.32 16.20 29.10
N ARG A 137 -2.38 16.94 28.51
CA ARG A 137 -1.31 16.41 27.65
C ARG A 137 -0.29 15.57 28.41
N ALA A 138 0.10 15.98 29.62
CA ALA A 138 0.98 15.20 30.49
C ALA A 138 0.32 13.89 30.97
N ALA A 139 -0.98 13.91 31.24
CA ALA A 139 -1.74 12.73 31.66
C ALA A 139 -2.09 11.78 30.51
N LEU A 140 -2.09 12.26 29.26
CA LEU A 140 -2.56 11.51 28.09
C LEU A 140 -1.88 10.13 27.89
N PRO A 141 -0.55 9.96 27.99
CA PRO A 141 0.08 8.64 27.89
C PRO A 141 -0.41 7.65 28.96
N SER A 142 -0.70 8.13 30.18
CA SER A 142 -1.27 7.31 31.25
C SER A 142 -2.75 6.98 31.03
N LYS A 143 -3.55 7.88 30.44
CA LYS A 143 -4.92 7.57 29.99
C LYS A 143 -4.91 6.49 28.91
N LEU A 144 -4.08 6.67 27.87
CA LEU A 144 -3.94 5.72 26.76
C LEU A 144 -3.45 4.34 27.25
N THR A 145 -2.52 4.32 28.21
CA THR A 145 -2.06 3.09 28.89
C THR A 145 -3.19 2.32 29.57
N LYS A 146 -4.19 3.01 30.14
CA LYS A 146 -5.39 2.36 30.73
C LYS A 146 -6.33 1.80 29.65
N ILE A 147 -6.29 2.32 28.42
CA ILE A 147 -7.16 1.87 27.32
C ILE A 147 -6.57 0.65 26.60
N VAL A 148 -5.30 0.70 26.19
CA VAL A 148 -4.66 -0.35 25.37
C VAL A 148 -3.74 -1.30 26.15
N GLY A 149 -3.40 -0.97 27.40
CA GLY A 149 -2.42 -1.71 28.20
C GLY A 149 -0.99 -1.18 28.04
N ARG A 150 -0.14 -1.43 29.06
CA ARG A 150 1.22 -0.90 29.17
C ARG A 150 2.11 -1.23 27.97
N ASP A 151 2.09 -2.47 27.50
CA ASP A 151 2.97 -2.95 26.43
C ASP A 151 2.55 -2.42 25.04
N HIS A 152 1.50 -1.60 24.99
CA HIS A 152 0.88 -1.08 23.78
C HIS A 152 0.90 0.45 23.71
N VAL A 153 1.61 1.12 24.63
CA VAL A 153 2.04 2.52 24.52
C VAL A 153 3.57 2.59 24.57
N ILE A 154 4.20 3.09 23.52
CA ILE A 154 5.65 3.38 23.48
C ILE A 154 5.83 4.89 23.73
N ASP A 155 6.84 5.25 24.52
CA ASP A 155 7.28 6.63 24.70
C ASP A 155 7.95 7.16 23.41
N GLY A 156 7.28 8.09 22.73
CA GLY A 156 7.74 8.62 21.45
C GLY A 156 8.83 9.69 21.60
N THR A 157 9.05 10.21 22.82
CA THR A 157 10.06 11.24 23.09
C THR A 157 11.47 10.65 23.10
N LYS A 158 11.57 9.35 23.40
CA LYS A 158 12.82 8.59 23.37
C LYS A 158 13.08 8.09 21.95
N GLY A 159 13.96 8.79 21.21
CA GLY A 159 14.35 8.49 19.82
C GLY A 159 15.17 7.20 19.63
N GLY A 160 14.78 6.11 20.27
CA GLY A 160 15.46 4.81 20.21
C GLY A 160 14.95 3.90 19.08
N GLY A 161 15.61 2.75 18.92
CA GLY A 161 15.36 1.79 17.84
C GLY A 161 13.99 1.08 17.85
N GLU A 162 13.19 1.18 18.93
CA GLU A 162 11.78 0.75 18.91
C GLU A 162 10.87 1.81 18.27
N CYS A 163 11.21 3.09 18.38
CA CYS A 163 10.40 4.20 17.88
C CYS A 163 10.66 4.48 16.39
N ALA A 164 11.88 4.23 15.91
CA ALA A 164 12.29 4.50 14.52
C ALA A 164 11.33 3.95 13.43
N PRO A 165 10.76 2.72 13.52
CA PRO A 165 9.80 2.21 12.52
C PRO A 165 8.47 2.99 12.43
N TYR A 166 8.15 3.81 13.44
CA TYR A 166 6.93 4.61 13.50
C TYR A 166 7.19 6.11 13.26
N LEU A 167 8.41 6.58 13.57
CA LEU A 167 8.79 7.99 13.55
C LEU A 167 9.60 8.42 12.31
N ARG A 168 10.10 7.48 11.51
CA ARG A 168 10.88 7.74 10.30
C ARG A 168 10.20 7.11 9.09
N GLY A 169 9.97 7.88 8.03
CA GLY A 169 9.26 7.41 6.83
C GLY A 169 10.14 6.53 5.93
N ALA A 170 9.52 5.72 5.08
CA ALA A 170 10.22 4.78 4.20
C ALA A 170 11.12 5.45 3.14
N ARG A 171 10.90 6.74 2.83
CA ARG A 171 11.72 7.55 1.91
C ARG A 171 11.91 8.99 2.39
N LEU A 172 10.84 9.63 2.87
CA LEU A 172 10.82 11.02 3.33
C LEU A 172 10.12 11.13 4.68
N GLY A 173 10.46 12.18 5.45
CA GLY A 173 9.84 12.52 6.72
C GLY A 173 10.48 11.85 7.93
N ASP A 174 10.71 12.63 8.97
CA ASP A 174 10.91 12.18 10.34
C ASP A 174 10.35 13.21 11.33
N GLY A 175 10.05 12.76 12.55
CA GLY A 175 9.51 13.61 13.59
C GLY A 175 9.38 12.94 14.95
N GLY A 176 9.15 13.73 15.99
CA GLY A 176 8.88 13.26 17.35
C GLY A 176 7.40 12.93 17.57
N ALA A 177 7.12 12.19 18.64
CA ALA A 177 5.77 12.01 19.16
C ALA A 177 5.80 12.05 20.69
N LEU A 178 4.68 12.42 21.32
CA LEU A 178 4.46 12.22 22.74
C LEU A 178 4.43 10.72 23.07
N CYS A 179 3.68 9.95 22.27
CA CYS A 179 3.63 8.50 22.37
C CYS A 179 3.20 7.84 21.05
N ILE A 180 3.53 6.56 20.91
CA ILE A 180 3.05 5.67 19.85
C ILE A 180 2.09 4.67 20.51
N VAL A 181 0.85 4.59 20.02
CA VAL A 181 -0.24 3.80 20.60
C VAL A 181 -0.62 2.66 19.66
N ARG A 182 -0.82 1.46 20.20
CA ARG A 182 -1.06 0.21 19.44
C ARG A 182 -2.39 -0.44 19.87
N PRO A 183 -3.58 0.07 19.50
CA PRO A 183 -4.88 -0.50 19.90
C PRO A 183 -5.12 -1.90 19.31
N GLY A 184 -5.63 -2.84 20.12
CA GLY A 184 -5.92 -4.24 19.73
C GLY A 184 -7.36 -4.52 19.32
N THR A 185 -8.26 -3.58 19.62
CA THR A 185 -9.69 -3.58 19.27
C THR A 185 -10.10 -2.26 18.62
N LEU A 186 -11.18 -2.26 17.86
CA LEU A 186 -11.76 -1.05 17.27
C LEU A 186 -12.25 -0.10 18.36
N GLY A 187 -12.86 -0.63 19.42
CA GLY A 187 -13.28 0.14 20.59
C GLY A 187 -12.11 0.79 21.34
N GLU A 188 -10.94 0.14 21.43
CA GLU A 188 -9.71 0.79 21.90
C GLU A 188 -9.33 1.97 20.99
N ALA A 189 -9.28 1.77 19.67
CA ALA A 189 -8.87 2.82 18.73
C ALA A 189 -9.79 4.05 18.79
N VAL A 190 -11.11 3.86 18.89
CA VAL A 190 -12.09 4.96 19.06
C VAL A 190 -11.90 5.69 20.39
N ARG A 191 -11.69 4.96 21.51
CA ARG A 191 -11.42 5.59 22.82
C ARG A 191 -10.09 6.35 22.83
N CYS A 192 -9.05 5.81 22.21
CA CYS A 192 -7.77 6.50 22.06
C CYS A 192 -7.94 7.79 21.25
N LEU A 193 -8.65 7.76 20.12
CA LEU A 193 -8.89 8.96 19.32
C LEU A 193 -9.64 10.05 20.11
N ARG A 194 -10.65 9.67 20.90
CA ARG A 194 -11.38 10.60 21.81
C ARG A 194 -10.40 11.29 22.77
N GLU A 195 -9.65 10.54 23.58
CA GLU A 195 -8.71 11.12 24.55
C GLU A 195 -7.59 11.99 23.92
N ILE A 196 -7.11 11.65 22.72
CA ILE A 196 -6.09 12.44 22.00
C ILE A 196 -6.67 13.77 21.51
N VAL A 197 -7.91 13.76 21.02
CA VAL A 197 -8.66 14.93 20.53
C VAL A 197 -9.07 15.84 21.69
N ASP A 198 -9.40 15.27 22.85
CA ASP A 198 -9.78 16.01 24.06
C ASP A 198 -8.57 16.72 24.71
N ALA A 199 -7.35 16.19 24.54
CA ALA A 199 -6.09 16.82 24.96
C ALA A 199 -5.49 17.80 23.92
N GLU A 200 -6.25 18.13 22.86
CA GLU A 200 -5.84 18.88 21.67
C GLU A 200 -4.44 18.48 21.14
N CYS A 201 -4.13 17.18 21.13
CA CYS A 201 -2.96 16.61 20.48
C CYS A 201 -3.27 16.31 19.01
N VAL A 202 -2.26 16.29 18.14
CA VAL A 202 -2.43 15.86 16.73
C VAL A 202 -2.24 14.36 16.62
N VAL A 203 -3.02 13.71 15.75
CA VAL A 203 -3.03 12.26 15.61
C VAL A 203 -2.67 11.83 14.20
N LEU A 204 -1.84 10.78 14.11
CA LEU A 204 -1.42 10.18 12.84
C LEU A 204 -1.87 8.71 12.81
N PRO A 205 -3.00 8.39 12.17
CA PRO A 205 -3.41 7.00 11.92
C PRO A 205 -2.42 6.32 10.97
N GLN A 206 -1.69 5.32 11.46
CA GLN A 206 -0.57 4.71 10.75
C GLN A 206 -0.79 3.22 10.47
N GLY A 207 -0.63 2.82 9.20
CA GLY A 207 -0.56 1.41 8.79
C GLY A 207 0.86 0.86 8.94
N SER A 208 1.39 0.24 7.88
CA SER A 208 2.75 -0.36 7.87
C SER A 208 3.90 0.63 7.61
N ASN A 209 3.64 1.95 7.65
CA ASN A 209 4.63 3.02 7.38
C ASN A 209 5.44 2.85 6.08
N THR A 210 4.77 2.46 4.99
CA THR A 210 5.38 2.27 3.65
C THR A 210 5.19 3.46 2.72
N GLY A 211 4.72 4.61 3.23
CA GLY A 211 4.47 5.81 2.44
C GLY A 211 5.77 6.47 1.97
N LEU A 212 5.82 6.87 0.69
CA LEU A 212 7.04 7.41 0.07
C LEU A 212 7.13 8.95 0.09
N THR A 213 6.02 9.63 0.37
CA THR A 213 5.89 11.09 0.24
C THR A 213 5.78 11.81 1.59
N GLY A 214 6.19 11.17 2.69
CA GLY A 214 6.28 11.79 4.03
C GLY A 214 4.99 11.81 4.86
N GLY A 215 3.81 11.68 4.23
CA GLY A 215 2.49 11.74 4.91
C GLY A 215 2.12 10.53 5.78
N SER A 216 3.11 9.81 6.34
CA SER A 216 2.92 8.60 7.17
C SER A 216 3.58 8.68 8.56
N VAL A 217 4.34 9.74 8.86
CA VAL A 217 5.08 9.92 10.12
C VAL A 217 4.91 11.36 10.64
N PRO A 218 5.19 11.62 11.94
CA PRO A 218 5.13 12.98 12.49
C PRO A 218 6.11 13.94 11.79
N ARG A 219 5.91 15.23 12.03
CA ARG A 219 6.70 16.31 11.43
C ARG A 219 7.23 17.26 12.49
N ASN A 220 8.55 17.47 12.51
CA ASN A 220 9.19 18.50 13.33
C ASN A 220 9.39 19.83 12.56
N ASP A 221 9.17 19.84 11.24
CA ASP A 221 9.45 20.95 10.33
C ASP A 221 8.26 21.91 10.15
N THR A 222 7.46 22.14 11.20
CA THR A 222 6.23 22.95 11.13
C THR A 222 6.06 23.85 12.35
N PRO A 223 5.32 24.97 12.24
CA PRO A 223 5.04 25.88 13.37
C PRO A 223 3.93 25.39 14.32
N ASP A 224 3.42 24.15 14.15
CA ASP A 224 2.43 23.59 15.06
C ASP A 224 3.10 23.01 16.31
N THR A 225 2.71 23.51 17.49
CA THR A 225 3.28 23.13 18.79
C THR A 225 2.48 22.05 19.51
N ARG A 226 1.39 21.55 18.92
CA ARG A 226 0.57 20.47 19.49
C ARG A 226 1.37 19.15 19.52
N PRO A 227 1.41 18.42 20.65
CA PRO A 227 2.10 17.13 20.69
C PRO A 227 1.48 16.12 19.73
N ALA A 228 2.32 15.40 18.99
CA ALA A 228 1.87 14.36 18.06
C ALA A 228 1.71 12.99 18.74
N VAL A 229 0.68 12.23 18.35
CA VAL A 229 0.46 10.85 18.76
C VAL A 229 0.31 9.96 17.53
N VAL A 230 1.20 8.98 17.38
CA VAL A 230 1.11 7.98 16.30
C VAL A 230 0.18 6.86 16.75
N LEU A 231 -0.90 6.63 16.01
CA LEU A 231 -1.87 5.58 16.31
C LEU A 231 -1.70 4.43 15.30
N SER A 232 -0.92 3.41 15.67
CA SER A 232 -0.56 2.32 14.79
C SER A 232 -1.64 1.25 14.74
N MET A 233 -2.34 1.19 13.60
CA MET A 233 -3.50 0.35 13.37
C MET A 233 -3.13 -1.13 13.14
N LYS A 234 -1.84 -1.49 13.11
CA LYS A 234 -1.35 -2.83 12.70
C LYS A 234 -1.87 -4.01 13.53
N ARG A 235 -2.30 -3.80 14.78
CA ARG A 235 -2.95 -4.84 15.61
C ARG A 235 -4.44 -5.06 15.27
N LEU A 236 -5.02 -4.25 14.40
CA LEU A 236 -6.38 -4.40 13.88
C LEU A 236 -6.33 -5.20 12.57
N ASP A 237 -5.80 -6.42 12.68
CA ASP A 237 -5.38 -7.30 11.58
C ASP A 237 -6.50 -8.20 11.03
N ALA A 238 -7.59 -8.37 11.79
CA ALA A 238 -8.65 -9.30 11.46
C ALA A 238 -9.32 -8.97 10.11
N HIS A 239 -9.63 -10.02 9.37
CA HIS A 239 -10.25 -9.96 8.05
C HIS A 239 -11.03 -11.25 7.82
N PHE A 240 -12.13 -11.18 7.07
CA PHE A 240 -13.03 -12.32 6.86
C PHE A 240 -13.89 -12.13 5.60
N PRO A 241 -14.23 -13.24 4.91
CA PRO A 241 -15.02 -13.16 3.69
C PRO A 241 -16.51 -12.93 3.98
N ILE A 242 -17.16 -12.28 3.02
CA ILE A 242 -18.61 -12.06 2.99
C ILE A 242 -19.12 -12.41 1.57
N ASP A 243 -20.43 -12.53 1.40
CA ASP A 243 -21.05 -12.80 0.08
C ASP A 243 -20.44 -14.04 -0.63
N ASN A 244 -20.25 -15.15 0.10
CA ASN A 244 -19.60 -16.38 -0.41
C ASN A 244 -18.22 -16.17 -1.04
N GLY A 245 -17.46 -15.16 -0.58
CA GLY A 245 -16.11 -14.85 -1.07
C GLY A 245 -16.07 -13.78 -2.16
N ASP A 246 -17.21 -13.35 -2.71
CA ASP A 246 -17.26 -12.20 -3.64
C ASP A 246 -16.64 -10.95 -3.03
N ARG A 247 -16.71 -10.79 -1.70
CA ARG A 247 -16.16 -9.67 -0.94
C ARG A 247 -15.43 -10.13 0.32
N VAL A 248 -14.65 -9.21 0.88
CA VAL A 248 -13.92 -9.38 2.14
C VAL A 248 -14.03 -8.11 2.99
N VAL A 249 -14.27 -8.29 4.29
CA VAL A 249 -14.13 -7.23 5.30
C VAL A 249 -12.69 -7.27 5.82
N CYS A 250 -12.05 -6.12 5.87
CA CYS A 250 -10.70 -5.93 6.38
C CYS A 250 -10.71 -4.87 7.49
N LEU A 251 -10.17 -5.17 8.67
CA LEU A 251 -9.86 -4.12 9.65
C LEU A 251 -8.60 -3.36 9.22
N ALA A 252 -8.39 -2.13 9.72
CA ALA A 252 -7.42 -1.19 9.17
C ALA A 252 -5.93 -1.60 9.23
N GLY A 253 -5.59 -2.59 10.07
CA GLY A 253 -4.28 -3.24 10.14
C GLY A 253 -4.08 -4.42 9.18
N CYS A 254 -5.15 -4.91 8.53
CA CYS A 254 -5.08 -6.02 7.58
C CYS A 254 -4.17 -5.68 6.39
N GLY A 255 -3.05 -6.39 6.30
CA GLY A 255 -2.02 -6.25 5.27
C GLY A 255 -2.36 -6.94 3.95
N LEU A 256 -1.91 -6.37 2.82
CA LEU A 256 -2.22 -6.88 1.48
C LEU A 256 -1.62 -8.27 1.17
N SER A 257 -0.44 -8.64 1.69
CA SER A 257 0.11 -9.98 1.46
C SER A 257 -0.63 -11.03 2.30
N THR A 258 -0.91 -10.72 3.57
CA THR A 258 -1.77 -11.52 4.44
C THR A 258 -3.15 -11.76 3.82
N LEU A 259 -3.79 -10.69 3.33
CA LEU A 259 -5.09 -10.77 2.66
C LEU A 259 -5.04 -11.66 1.41
N ALA A 260 -4.01 -11.52 0.57
CA ALA A 260 -3.87 -12.34 -0.63
C ALA A 260 -3.74 -13.83 -0.30
N SER A 261 -2.92 -14.18 0.69
CA SER A 261 -2.79 -15.57 1.17
C SER A 261 -4.10 -16.12 1.77
N SER A 262 -4.80 -15.32 2.57
CA SER A 262 -6.09 -15.72 3.16
C SER A 262 -7.17 -15.94 2.09
N VAL A 263 -7.35 -15.01 1.16
CA VAL A 263 -8.34 -15.15 0.08
C VAL A 263 -8.04 -16.38 -0.77
N GLN A 264 -6.79 -16.58 -1.18
CA GLN A 264 -6.34 -17.76 -1.95
C GLN A 264 -6.52 -19.09 -1.19
N SER A 265 -6.50 -19.07 0.14
CA SER A 265 -6.76 -20.23 1.01
C SER A 265 -8.25 -20.48 1.30
N TRP A 266 -9.10 -19.46 1.19
CA TRP A 266 -10.55 -19.58 1.41
C TRP A 266 -11.30 -19.90 0.11
N PHE A 267 -10.87 -19.28 -1.00
CA PHE A 267 -11.47 -19.38 -2.33
C PHE A 267 -10.34 -19.51 -3.36
N PRO A 268 -9.89 -20.74 -3.69
CA PRO A 268 -8.73 -20.92 -4.55
C PRO A 268 -8.87 -20.37 -5.98
N ASP A 269 -10.10 -20.07 -6.39
CA ASP A 269 -10.50 -19.43 -7.64
C ASP A 269 -10.59 -17.90 -7.56
N ARG A 270 -10.26 -17.27 -6.41
CA ARG A 270 -10.33 -15.82 -6.20
C ARG A 270 -9.03 -15.22 -5.63
N GLU A 271 -8.78 -13.96 -5.96
CA GLU A 271 -7.62 -13.15 -5.55
C GLU A 271 -8.04 -11.76 -5.04
N SER A 272 -7.16 -11.10 -4.28
CA SER A 272 -7.43 -9.80 -3.66
C SER A 272 -7.56 -8.64 -4.68
N HIS A 273 -8.01 -7.48 -4.20
CA HIS A 273 -8.24 -6.30 -5.03
C HIS A 273 -6.95 -5.60 -5.52
N SER A 274 -5.81 -5.79 -4.84
CA SER A 274 -4.58 -5.02 -5.12
C SER A 274 -3.30 -5.84 -4.90
N VAL A 275 -2.31 -5.58 -5.76
CA VAL A 275 -0.92 -6.07 -5.66
C VAL A 275 -0.01 -4.89 -6.00
N LEU A 276 0.93 -4.57 -5.10
CA LEU A 276 1.81 -3.39 -5.17
C LEU A 276 3.27 -3.82 -5.22
N GLY A 277 4.15 -2.94 -5.70
CA GLY A 277 5.60 -3.15 -5.58
C GLY A 277 6.06 -3.30 -4.13
N SER A 278 5.41 -2.59 -3.20
CA SER A 278 5.67 -2.66 -1.76
C SER A 278 4.95 -3.81 -1.05
N THR A 279 4.29 -4.75 -1.74
CA THR A 279 3.55 -5.86 -1.09
C THR A 279 4.43 -6.72 -0.15
N PHE A 280 5.75 -6.78 -0.38
CA PHE A 280 6.71 -7.43 0.52
C PHE A 280 6.91 -6.76 1.89
N LEU A 281 6.51 -5.48 2.04
CA LEU A 281 6.45 -4.77 3.32
C LEU A 281 5.05 -4.86 3.99
N ASN A 282 4.17 -5.67 3.42
CA ASN A 282 2.79 -5.89 3.87
C ASN A 282 2.01 -4.59 4.20
N PRO A 283 1.86 -3.64 3.25
CA PRO A 283 1.07 -2.42 3.42
C PRO A 283 -0.41 -2.75 3.68
N THR A 284 -1.08 -1.93 4.50
CA THR A 284 -2.48 -2.22 4.89
C THR A 284 -3.49 -1.79 3.84
N THR A 285 -4.58 -2.56 3.77
CA THR A 285 -5.76 -2.33 2.91
C THR A 285 -6.33 -0.92 3.08
N ALA A 286 -6.54 -0.48 4.32
CA ALA A 286 -7.01 0.86 4.65
C ALA A 286 -6.04 1.97 4.18
N ALA A 287 -4.72 1.77 4.31
CA ALA A 287 -3.74 2.72 3.78
C ALA A 287 -3.81 2.80 2.23
N GLY A 288 -4.05 1.69 1.54
CA GLY A 288 -4.26 1.68 0.09
C GLY A 288 -5.42 2.58 -0.35
N VAL A 289 -6.57 2.51 0.36
CA VAL A 289 -7.75 3.36 0.14
C VAL A 289 -7.48 4.82 0.48
N ALA A 290 -6.84 5.06 1.64
CA ALA A 290 -6.50 6.39 2.14
C ALA A 290 -5.57 7.16 1.19
N PHE A 291 -4.58 6.49 0.57
CA PHE A 291 -3.67 7.12 -0.38
C PHE A 291 -4.19 7.09 -1.83
N GLY A 292 -4.39 5.91 -2.42
CA GLY A 292 -4.68 5.78 -3.86
C GLY A 292 -4.09 4.58 -4.59
N SER A 293 -3.52 3.61 -3.86
CA SER A 293 -2.62 2.61 -4.44
C SER A 293 -3.27 1.78 -5.54
N GLY A 294 -2.80 1.88 -6.78
CA GLY A 294 -3.34 1.12 -7.91
C GLY A 294 -2.45 0.00 -8.41
N GLY A 295 -1.13 0.13 -8.28
CA GLY A 295 -0.16 -0.89 -8.64
C GLY A 295 -0.37 -1.49 -10.03
N VAL A 296 -0.20 -2.82 -10.11
CA VAL A 296 0.07 -3.54 -11.37
C VAL A 296 -1.17 -4.05 -12.11
N TYR A 297 -2.32 -4.12 -11.43
CA TYR A 297 -3.52 -4.79 -11.96
C TYR A 297 -4.41 -3.86 -12.78
N MET A 298 -4.17 -3.85 -14.09
CA MET A 298 -4.85 -2.99 -15.08
C MET A 298 -6.38 -3.11 -15.09
N ARG A 299 -6.94 -4.23 -14.59
CA ARG A 299 -8.37 -4.54 -14.64
C ARG A 299 -9.15 -4.09 -13.40
N LYS A 300 -8.48 -3.64 -12.32
CA LYS A 300 -9.11 -3.42 -10.99
C LYS A 300 -9.15 -1.95 -10.55
N GLY A 301 -8.35 -1.08 -11.16
CA GLY A 301 -8.26 0.33 -10.82
C GLY A 301 -7.50 0.61 -9.53
N PRO A 302 -7.51 1.88 -9.06
CA PRO A 302 -6.91 2.24 -7.79
C PRO A 302 -7.73 1.68 -6.62
N ALA A 303 -7.07 1.35 -5.51
CA ALA A 303 -7.74 0.95 -4.28
C ALA A 303 -8.81 1.99 -3.88
N ARG A 304 -10.05 1.53 -3.81
CA ARG A 304 -11.26 2.33 -3.58
C ARG A 304 -12.27 1.47 -2.83
N THR A 305 -13.01 2.06 -1.91
CA THR A 305 -14.28 1.51 -1.45
C THR A 305 -15.20 2.63 -0.97
N ASP A 306 -16.45 2.60 -1.40
CA ASP A 306 -17.54 3.42 -0.87
C ASP A 306 -18.27 2.66 0.27
N ARG A 307 -17.58 1.69 0.90
CA ARG A 307 -18.04 0.85 2.01
C ARG A 307 -16.97 0.68 3.09
N ALA A 308 -17.03 1.52 4.13
CA ALA A 308 -16.06 1.57 5.22
C ALA A 308 -16.69 1.92 6.58
N LEU A 309 -15.95 1.65 7.66
CA LEU A 309 -16.17 2.23 8.99
C LEU A 309 -15.00 3.17 9.28
N TYR A 310 -15.27 4.42 9.63
CA TYR A 310 -14.23 5.43 9.85
C TYR A 310 -14.68 6.50 10.86
N CYS A 311 -13.73 7.16 11.52
CA CYS A 311 -14.01 8.28 12.42
C CYS A 311 -13.68 9.61 11.73
N ARG A 312 -14.61 10.58 11.83
CA ARG A 312 -14.37 12.01 11.59
C ARG A 312 -14.15 12.72 12.94
N VAL A 313 -13.43 13.84 12.92
CA VAL A 313 -13.29 14.76 14.06
C VAL A 313 -13.99 16.07 13.69
N SER A 314 -14.86 16.56 14.57
CA SER A 314 -15.64 17.78 14.37
C SER A 314 -15.73 18.59 15.67
N ARG A 315 -16.48 19.71 15.65
CA ARG A 315 -16.76 20.51 16.86
C ARG A 315 -18.27 20.61 17.05
N SER A 316 -18.74 20.40 18.29
CA SER A 316 -20.15 20.55 18.66
C SER A 316 -20.58 22.02 18.56
N LYS A 317 -21.89 22.27 18.49
CA LYS A 317 -22.46 23.62 18.57
C LYS A 317 -22.18 24.33 19.90
N TRP A 318 -21.74 23.60 20.93
CA TRP A 318 -21.34 24.12 22.24
C TRP A 318 -19.83 24.36 22.34
N GLY A 319 -19.07 24.02 21.30
CA GLY A 319 -17.62 24.21 21.24
C GLY A 319 -16.79 23.05 21.77
N GLU A 320 -17.38 21.89 22.03
CA GLU A 320 -16.66 20.65 22.41
C GLU A 320 -16.06 19.98 21.17
N ASN A 321 -14.96 19.24 21.30
CA ASN A 321 -14.45 18.41 20.20
C ASN A 321 -15.24 17.09 20.16
N VAL A 322 -15.58 16.57 18.97
CA VAL A 322 -16.46 15.39 18.81
C VAL A 322 -15.85 14.39 17.82
N VAL A 323 -15.71 13.14 18.27
CA VAL A 323 -15.27 11.99 17.45
C VAL A 323 -16.47 11.16 17.02
N THR A 324 -16.87 11.31 15.75
CA THR A 324 -18.04 10.65 15.17
C THR A 324 -17.62 9.41 14.39
N VAL A 325 -18.12 8.24 14.78
CA VAL A 325 -18.00 7.00 14.00
C VAL A 325 -19.04 7.01 12.87
N VAL A 326 -18.58 6.83 11.64
CA VAL A 326 -19.40 6.83 10.41
C VAL A 326 -19.41 5.40 9.84
N ASN A 327 -20.60 4.79 9.78
CA ASN A 327 -20.79 3.44 9.27
C ASN A 327 -21.35 3.46 7.84
N THR A 328 -20.54 2.99 6.87
CA THR A 328 -20.94 2.77 5.48
C THR A 328 -20.67 1.34 5.01
N LEU A 329 -20.37 0.41 5.93
CA LEU A 329 -20.00 -0.98 5.59
C LEU A 329 -21.11 -1.73 4.83
N GLY A 330 -22.36 -1.47 5.20
CA GLY A 330 -23.53 -2.08 4.58
C GLY A 330 -23.53 -3.62 4.69
N VAL A 331 -23.09 -4.17 5.82
CA VAL A 331 -23.09 -5.63 6.11
C VAL A 331 -24.27 -5.93 7.03
N ARG A 332 -25.05 -6.99 6.73
CA ARG A 332 -26.28 -7.31 7.46
C ARG A 332 -26.03 -7.57 8.93
N GLY A 333 -26.80 -6.91 9.80
CA GLY A 333 -26.64 -6.99 11.26
C GLY A 333 -25.51 -6.11 11.81
N LEU A 334 -24.84 -5.35 10.95
CA LEU A 334 -23.95 -4.23 11.28
C LEU A 334 -24.49 -2.94 10.64
N GLU A 335 -25.82 -2.81 10.60
CA GLU A 335 -26.57 -1.68 10.05
C GLU A 335 -27.19 -0.90 11.21
N ASP A 336 -26.86 0.37 11.33
CA ASP A 336 -27.37 1.26 12.38
C ASP A 336 -28.90 1.41 12.22
N SER A 337 -29.69 1.20 13.29
CA SER A 337 -31.17 1.21 13.19
C SER A 337 -31.73 2.58 12.85
N ASP A 338 -31.07 3.63 13.34
CA ASP A 338 -31.37 5.03 13.05
C ASP A 338 -30.16 5.68 12.37
N PHE A 339 -30.13 5.68 11.04
CA PHE A 339 -29.10 6.32 10.22
C PHE A 339 -29.05 7.87 10.35
N ARG A 340 -29.79 8.45 11.29
CA ARG A 340 -29.83 9.89 11.57
C ARG A 340 -28.74 10.26 12.59
N GLU A 341 -27.52 10.41 12.08
CA GLU A 341 -26.43 11.15 12.73
C GLU A 341 -26.06 10.70 14.17
N HIS A 342 -24.94 9.94 14.25
CA HIS A 342 -24.16 9.63 15.47
C HIS A 342 -24.59 8.43 16.36
N SER A 343 -24.34 7.19 15.92
CA SER A 343 -23.88 6.10 16.84
C SER A 343 -23.31 4.85 16.13
N GLY A 344 -22.30 4.99 15.27
CA GLY A 344 -21.58 3.83 14.69
C GLY A 344 -20.81 2.96 15.71
N ASP A 345 -20.80 3.34 16.99
CA ASP A 345 -20.20 2.62 18.12
C ASP A 345 -20.81 1.20 18.32
N ASP A 346 -22.06 0.96 17.94
CA ASP A 346 -22.65 -0.40 17.96
C ASP A 346 -21.97 -1.32 16.93
N ALA A 347 -21.73 -0.82 15.71
CA ALA A 347 -21.02 -1.55 14.67
C ALA A 347 -19.54 -1.80 15.04
N VAL A 348 -18.92 -0.89 15.80
CA VAL A 348 -17.58 -1.07 16.41
C VAL A 348 -17.58 -2.28 17.35
N GLY A 349 -18.49 -2.33 18.32
CA GLY A 349 -18.57 -3.43 19.29
C GLY A 349 -18.91 -4.78 18.64
N ALA A 350 -19.83 -4.79 17.68
CA ALA A 350 -20.23 -5.99 16.95
C ALA A 350 -19.11 -6.53 16.03
N LEU A 351 -18.30 -5.65 15.42
CA LEU A 351 -17.10 -6.05 14.67
C LEU A 351 -15.98 -6.55 15.57
N ASP A 352 -15.74 -5.94 16.74
CA ASP A 352 -14.76 -6.46 17.70
C ASP A 352 -15.15 -7.88 18.18
N ALA A 353 -16.44 -8.13 18.42
CA ALA A 353 -16.93 -9.47 18.72
C ALA A 353 -16.68 -10.45 17.55
N TYR A 354 -16.95 -10.05 16.31
CA TYR A 354 -16.69 -10.87 15.12
C TYR A 354 -15.18 -11.15 14.93
N ALA A 355 -14.34 -10.12 15.06
CA ALA A 355 -12.89 -10.22 14.94
C ALA A 355 -12.28 -11.15 16.00
N ASN A 356 -12.75 -11.07 17.24
CA ASN A 356 -12.33 -11.97 18.31
C ASN A 356 -12.79 -13.42 18.10
N ASP A 357 -13.96 -13.64 17.49
CA ASP A 357 -14.39 -14.99 17.10
C ASP A 357 -13.54 -15.57 15.97
N VAL A 358 -13.21 -14.76 14.95
CA VAL A 358 -12.27 -15.14 13.87
C VAL A 358 -10.90 -15.49 14.44
N ARG A 359 -10.35 -14.66 15.33
CA ARG A 359 -9.07 -14.91 16.04
C ARG A 359 -9.09 -16.19 16.88
N ARG A 360 -10.25 -16.59 17.41
CA ARG A 360 -10.46 -17.86 18.12
C ARG A 360 -10.72 -19.07 17.20
N GLY A 361 -10.74 -18.88 15.89
CA GLY A 361 -11.00 -19.93 14.90
C GLY A 361 -12.47 -20.35 14.80
N PHE A 362 -13.41 -19.59 15.38
CA PHE A 362 -14.83 -19.91 15.28
C PHE A 362 -15.35 -19.68 13.85
N ARG A 363 -15.95 -20.73 13.27
CA ARG A 363 -16.63 -20.66 11.98
C ARG A 363 -18.03 -20.08 12.15
N ARG A 364 -18.14 -18.75 12.14
CA ARG A 364 -19.42 -18.07 11.90
C ARG A 364 -19.90 -18.36 10.47
N ALA A 365 -21.22 -18.29 10.25
CA ALA A 365 -21.73 -18.15 8.89
C ALA A 365 -21.15 -16.87 8.26
N MET A 366 -20.83 -16.91 6.96
CA MET A 366 -20.31 -15.72 6.28
C MET A 366 -21.34 -14.61 6.36
N ALA A 367 -20.90 -13.39 6.68
CA ALA A 367 -21.81 -12.25 6.64
C ALA A 367 -22.25 -11.98 5.19
N GLU A 368 -23.40 -11.33 5.04
CA GLU A 368 -23.95 -10.95 3.74
C GLU A 368 -23.99 -9.42 3.62
N SER A 369 -23.77 -8.91 2.41
CA SER A 369 -24.11 -7.54 2.08
C SER A 369 -25.60 -7.30 2.34
N SER A 370 -25.87 -6.14 2.93
CA SER A 370 -27.22 -5.68 3.24
C SER A 370 -28.01 -5.26 1.99
N ARG A 371 -29.30 -4.97 2.18
CA ARG A 371 -30.15 -4.36 1.14
C ARG A 371 -30.26 -2.83 1.29
N SER A 372 -29.42 -2.22 2.12
CA SER A 372 -29.28 -0.75 2.23
C SER A 372 -28.65 -0.13 0.97
N ILE A 373 -28.54 1.20 0.94
CA ILE A 373 -27.74 1.90 -0.07
C ILE A 373 -26.26 1.52 0.02
N HIS A 374 -25.74 1.32 1.24
CA HIS A 374 -24.35 0.95 1.51
C HIS A 374 -24.05 -0.50 1.11
N GLY A 375 -24.97 -1.44 1.30
CA GLY A 375 -24.81 -2.82 0.83
C GLY A 375 -24.70 -2.94 -0.70
N ARG A 376 -25.18 -1.92 -1.43
CA ARG A 376 -25.05 -1.77 -2.90
C ARG A 376 -23.97 -0.77 -3.33
N ALA A 377 -23.25 -0.13 -2.41
CA ALA A 377 -22.17 0.79 -2.73
C ALA A 377 -20.93 0.03 -3.23
N ARG A 378 -20.01 0.74 -3.88
CA ARG A 378 -18.86 0.13 -4.57
C ARG A 378 -17.83 -0.39 -3.58
N SER A 379 -17.25 -1.56 -3.83
CA SER A 379 -16.10 -2.09 -3.08
C SER A 379 -14.83 -2.22 -3.95
N SER A 380 -14.85 -1.59 -5.13
CA SER A 380 -13.76 -1.50 -6.12
C SER A 380 -14.08 -0.39 -7.14
N ASP A 381 -13.13 -0.01 -8.00
CA ASP A 381 -13.40 0.93 -9.11
C ASP A 381 -13.95 0.20 -10.35
N THR A 382 -15.22 -0.21 -10.27
CA THR A 382 -15.88 -1.08 -11.27
C THR A 382 -15.95 -0.52 -12.69
N GLY A 383 -15.72 0.79 -12.89
CA GLY A 383 -15.70 1.42 -14.21
C GLY A 383 -14.30 1.60 -14.82
N TYR A 384 -13.23 1.15 -14.13
CA TYR A 384 -11.86 1.46 -14.50
C TYR A 384 -11.44 0.87 -15.86
N ALA A 385 -11.71 -0.43 -16.09
CA ALA A 385 -11.34 -1.12 -17.33
C ALA A 385 -11.90 -0.40 -18.58
N ASP A 386 -13.19 -0.05 -18.54
CA ASP A 386 -13.86 0.71 -19.61
C ASP A 386 -13.26 2.11 -19.80
N ALA A 387 -12.85 2.78 -18.71
CA ALA A 387 -12.29 4.11 -18.76
C ALA A 387 -10.89 4.14 -19.38
N VAL A 388 -10.04 3.16 -19.05
CA VAL A 388 -8.67 3.04 -19.57
C VAL A 388 -8.67 2.67 -21.06
N CYS A 389 -9.49 1.70 -21.48
CA CYS A 389 -9.55 1.26 -22.89
C CYS A 389 -9.99 2.38 -23.85
N LYS A 390 -10.78 3.35 -23.40
CA LYS A 390 -11.23 4.50 -24.22
C LYS A 390 -10.11 5.46 -24.65
N CYS A 391 -8.87 5.30 -24.16
CA CYS A 391 -7.68 6.02 -24.64
C CYS A 391 -7.89 7.54 -24.83
N THR A 392 -8.45 8.22 -23.81
CA THR A 392 -8.88 9.64 -23.89
C THR A 392 -7.79 10.63 -23.43
N LYS A 393 -8.08 11.95 -23.49
CA LYS A 393 -7.22 13.00 -22.89
C LYS A 393 -7.20 13.01 -21.35
N ARG A 394 -7.97 12.15 -20.66
CA ARG A 394 -7.92 12.02 -19.20
C ARG A 394 -6.80 11.07 -18.76
N VAL A 395 -6.23 11.31 -17.57
CA VAL A 395 -5.44 10.30 -16.85
C VAL A 395 -6.32 9.13 -16.39
N SER A 396 -5.71 7.98 -16.10
CA SER A 396 -6.37 6.77 -15.59
C SER A 396 -6.78 6.87 -14.11
N ARG A 397 -5.80 7.14 -13.25
CA ARG A 397 -5.88 7.19 -11.79
C ARG A 397 -4.87 8.19 -11.25
N TYR A 398 -5.23 8.90 -10.18
CA TYR A 398 -4.43 9.93 -9.54
C TYR A 398 -4.88 10.16 -8.09
N ASN A 399 -4.01 10.66 -7.23
CA ASN A 399 -4.32 10.81 -5.80
C ASN A 399 -5.35 11.92 -5.52
N ALA A 400 -5.43 12.95 -6.36
CA ALA A 400 -6.33 14.09 -6.19
C ALA A 400 -7.80 13.85 -6.62
N ASP A 401 -8.21 12.60 -6.85
CA ASP A 401 -9.62 12.27 -7.11
C ASP A 401 -10.48 12.46 -5.85
N THR A 402 -11.41 13.41 -5.89
CA THR A 402 -12.30 13.75 -4.77
C THR A 402 -13.60 12.92 -4.73
N SER A 403 -13.75 11.89 -5.57
CA SER A 403 -15.01 11.15 -5.71
C SER A 403 -15.17 10.00 -4.70
N GLY A 404 -16.32 9.94 -4.03
CA GLY A 404 -16.70 8.86 -3.13
C GLY A 404 -16.65 9.19 -1.64
N GLU A 405 -16.85 8.16 -0.83
CA GLU A 405 -16.80 8.23 0.63
C GLU A 405 -15.46 8.77 1.15
N ASP A 406 -15.48 9.44 2.30
CA ASP A 406 -14.33 10.20 2.82
C ASP A 406 -13.11 9.33 3.14
N CYS A 407 -13.27 8.02 3.34
CA CYS A 407 -12.13 7.11 3.47
C CYS A 407 -11.21 7.13 2.23
N ASN A 408 -11.77 7.28 1.02
CA ASN A 408 -11.02 7.32 -0.24
C ASN A 408 -10.23 8.62 -0.36
N ARG A 409 -8.91 8.52 -0.63
CA ARG A 409 -8.02 9.69 -0.79
C ARG A 409 -8.07 10.65 0.40
N SER A 410 -8.18 10.11 1.62
CA SER A 410 -8.16 10.88 2.87
C SER A 410 -6.74 11.26 3.30
N GLU A 411 -5.73 10.48 2.93
CA GLU A 411 -4.34 10.61 3.41
C GLU A 411 -4.24 10.79 4.94
N GLY A 412 -5.12 10.12 5.69
CA GLY A 412 -5.19 10.18 7.15
C GLY A 412 -6.16 11.20 7.75
N LYS A 413 -6.80 12.05 6.93
CA LYS A 413 -7.82 13.04 7.36
C LYS A 413 -9.13 12.46 7.89
N VAL A 414 -9.31 11.14 7.81
CA VAL A 414 -10.23 10.35 8.64
C VAL A 414 -9.51 9.12 9.18
N MET A 415 -9.85 8.68 10.39
CA MET A 415 -9.31 7.43 10.93
C MET A 415 -10.13 6.25 10.44
N ILE A 416 -9.66 5.55 9.41
CA ILE A 416 -10.29 4.33 8.91
C ILE A 416 -10.15 3.20 9.96
N LEU A 417 -11.26 2.53 10.26
CA LEU A 417 -11.36 1.39 11.18
C LEU A 417 -11.50 0.06 10.43
N ALA A 418 -12.34 0.02 9.40
CA ALA A 418 -12.58 -1.15 8.56
C ALA A 418 -12.99 -0.77 7.13
N THR A 419 -12.75 -1.66 6.15
CA THR A 419 -13.11 -1.51 4.74
C THR A 419 -13.72 -2.79 4.17
N VAL A 420 -14.62 -2.67 3.20
CA VAL A 420 -15.16 -3.80 2.41
C VAL A 420 -14.62 -3.73 1.00
N HIS A 421 -14.01 -4.81 0.52
CA HIS A 421 -13.41 -4.91 -0.82
C HIS A 421 -14.03 -6.06 -1.63
N ASP A 422 -14.23 -5.85 -2.93
CA ASP A 422 -14.52 -6.95 -3.86
C ASP A 422 -13.25 -7.79 -4.02
N THR A 423 -13.38 -9.12 -4.08
CA THR A 423 -12.32 -10.00 -4.57
C THR A 423 -12.59 -10.34 -6.04
N PHE A 424 -11.61 -10.89 -6.76
CA PHE A 424 -11.67 -11.06 -8.22
C PHE A 424 -11.33 -12.50 -8.62
N PRO A 425 -11.90 -13.03 -9.73
CA PRO A 425 -11.57 -14.39 -10.18
C PRO A 425 -10.10 -14.52 -10.60
N VAL A 426 -9.49 -15.66 -10.30
CA VAL A 426 -8.14 -16.05 -10.74
C VAL A 426 -8.21 -16.59 -12.18
N PRO A 427 -7.25 -16.24 -13.07
CA PRO A 427 -7.23 -16.76 -14.43
C PRO A 427 -6.91 -18.26 -14.47
N LYS A 428 -7.67 -19.02 -15.27
CA LYS A 428 -7.55 -20.48 -15.42
C LYS A 428 -6.24 -20.92 -16.07
N LYS A 429 -5.61 -20.03 -16.83
CA LYS A 429 -4.25 -20.14 -17.39
C LYS A 429 -3.62 -18.75 -17.35
N LYS A 430 -2.33 -18.67 -17.03
CA LYS A 430 -1.54 -17.42 -17.04
C LYS A 430 -0.32 -17.60 -17.95
N ARG A 431 -0.04 -16.62 -18.80
CA ARG A 431 1.18 -16.54 -19.63
C ARG A 431 1.85 -15.18 -19.39
N VAL A 432 3.17 -15.13 -19.49
CA VAL A 432 3.95 -13.90 -19.26
C VAL A 432 4.99 -13.74 -20.35
N PHE A 433 5.06 -12.54 -20.91
CA PHE A 433 5.91 -12.20 -22.04
C PHE A 433 6.81 -11.01 -21.72
N TRP A 434 8.07 -11.10 -22.13
CA TRP A 434 8.94 -9.94 -22.31
C TRP A 434 8.85 -9.51 -23.78
N VAL A 435 8.33 -8.30 -24.03
CA VAL A 435 8.22 -7.71 -25.36
C VAL A 435 9.20 -6.56 -25.47
N SER A 436 10.04 -6.52 -26.52
CA SER A 436 11.01 -5.44 -26.76
C SER A 436 10.70 -4.69 -28.04
N PHE A 437 11.02 -3.39 -28.07
CA PHE A 437 10.62 -2.42 -29.10
C PHE A 437 11.79 -1.53 -29.52
N PRO A 438 11.76 -0.93 -30.72
CA PRO A 438 12.79 0.00 -31.19
C PRO A 438 12.68 1.38 -30.54
N ASP A 439 11.45 1.81 -30.23
CA ASP A 439 11.13 3.17 -29.80
C ASP A 439 9.86 3.18 -28.92
N LEU A 440 9.74 4.23 -28.11
CA LEU A 440 8.60 4.44 -27.21
C LEU A 440 7.27 4.63 -27.97
N GLU A 441 7.28 5.11 -29.22
CA GLU A 441 6.06 5.27 -30.02
C GLU A 441 5.43 3.92 -30.37
N THR A 442 6.26 2.95 -30.74
CA THR A 442 5.88 1.56 -31.03
C THR A 442 5.44 0.85 -29.76
N THR A 443 6.09 1.10 -28.62
CA THR A 443 5.61 0.65 -27.29
C THR A 443 4.22 1.22 -26.96
N LEU A 444 3.99 2.52 -27.20
CA LEU A 444 2.69 3.17 -26.99
C LEU A 444 1.64 2.74 -28.02
N ALA A 445 2.04 2.32 -29.23
CA ALA A 445 1.16 1.68 -30.20
C ALA A 445 0.75 0.28 -29.72
N PHE A 446 1.68 -0.53 -29.21
CA PHE A 446 1.38 -1.85 -28.64
C PHE A 446 0.40 -1.75 -27.47
N ARG A 447 0.66 -0.83 -26.53
CA ARG A 447 -0.24 -0.48 -25.41
C ARG A 447 -1.67 -0.26 -25.88
N ARG A 448 -1.87 0.59 -26.91
CA ARG A 448 -3.20 0.96 -27.43
C ARG A 448 -3.85 -0.15 -28.26
N GLU A 449 -3.12 -0.70 -29.24
CA GLU A 449 -3.67 -1.66 -30.21
C GLU A 449 -3.89 -3.07 -29.65
N VAL A 450 -3.07 -3.50 -28.68
CA VAL A 450 -3.10 -4.88 -28.14
C VAL A 450 -3.69 -4.93 -26.72
N CYS A 451 -3.14 -4.12 -25.80
CA CYS A 451 -3.45 -4.21 -24.37
C CYS A 451 -4.72 -3.47 -23.95
N LEU A 452 -5.08 -2.39 -24.64
CA LEU A 452 -6.23 -1.52 -24.34
C LEU A 452 -7.35 -1.60 -25.38
N ASN A 453 -7.34 -2.63 -26.21
CA ASN A 453 -8.28 -2.81 -27.32
C ASN A 453 -9.75 -2.90 -26.85
N ASN A 454 -10.01 -3.63 -25.76
CA ASN A 454 -11.33 -3.82 -25.18
C ASN A 454 -11.18 -4.22 -23.69
N PRO A 455 -12.20 -3.98 -22.83
CA PRO A 455 -12.12 -4.23 -21.37
C PRO A 455 -12.11 -5.73 -21.00
N GLU A 456 -12.70 -6.59 -21.82
CA GLU A 456 -12.82 -8.03 -21.55
C GLU A 456 -11.43 -8.70 -21.65
N ASP A 457 -10.72 -8.45 -22.76
CA ASP A 457 -9.42 -9.04 -23.10
C ASP A 457 -8.21 -8.22 -22.61
N MET A 458 -8.39 -7.36 -21.61
CA MET A 458 -7.26 -6.64 -21.00
C MET A 458 -6.28 -7.64 -20.38
N PRO A 459 -4.95 -7.44 -20.54
CA PRO A 459 -3.96 -8.20 -19.81
C PRO A 459 -4.08 -7.92 -18.30
N ILE A 460 -3.53 -8.83 -17.50
CA ILE A 460 -3.46 -8.72 -16.04
C ILE A 460 -2.60 -7.49 -15.68
N SER A 461 -1.45 -7.37 -16.32
CA SER A 461 -0.53 -6.23 -16.23
C SER A 461 0.22 -6.03 -17.55
N CYS A 462 0.63 -4.79 -17.81
CA CYS A 462 1.50 -4.40 -18.91
C CYS A 462 2.42 -3.31 -18.33
N GLU A 463 3.63 -3.73 -17.97
CA GLU A 463 4.58 -2.97 -17.18
C GLU A 463 5.81 -2.67 -18.03
N TYR A 464 6.30 -1.44 -18.04
CA TYR A 464 7.39 -0.99 -18.91
C TYR A 464 8.69 -0.74 -18.13
N LEU A 465 9.80 -1.01 -18.81
CA LEU A 465 11.18 -0.70 -18.40
C LEU A 465 11.92 -0.11 -19.61
N ASP A 466 12.75 0.90 -19.40
CA ASP A 466 13.71 1.41 -20.39
C ASP A 466 15.13 0.86 -20.19
N ARG A 467 16.03 1.22 -21.11
CA ARG A 467 17.49 1.00 -21.05
C ARG A 467 18.07 1.21 -19.65
N ASP A 468 17.90 2.43 -19.11
CA ASP A 468 18.46 2.81 -17.81
C ASP A 468 17.86 1.98 -16.67
N SER A 469 16.58 1.60 -16.76
CA SER A 469 15.94 0.70 -15.80
C SER A 469 16.57 -0.70 -15.82
N VAL A 470 16.75 -1.30 -16.99
CA VAL A 470 17.36 -2.63 -17.10
C VAL A 470 18.80 -2.62 -16.57
N ASP A 471 19.59 -1.62 -16.97
CA ASP A 471 21.00 -1.52 -16.60
C ASP A 471 21.16 -1.26 -15.08
N ILE A 472 20.39 -0.34 -14.49
CA ILE A 472 20.48 -0.01 -13.05
C ILE A 472 19.95 -1.14 -12.17
N ILE A 473 18.89 -1.84 -12.61
CA ILE A 473 18.37 -3.01 -11.87
C ILE A 473 19.38 -4.17 -11.91
N ASP A 474 20.05 -4.42 -13.05
CA ASP A 474 21.09 -5.45 -13.12
C ASP A 474 22.37 -5.04 -12.37
N ARG A 475 22.70 -3.74 -12.30
CA ARG A 475 23.85 -3.22 -11.55
C ARG A 475 23.65 -3.22 -10.03
N SER A 476 22.44 -2.94 -9.53
CA SER A 476 22.22 -2.66 -8.10
C SER A 476 21.01 -3.33 -7.46
N GLY A 477 20.22 -4.10 -8.22
CA GLY A 477 19.03 -4.81 -7.75
C GLY A 477 19.19 -6.31 -7.51
N ARG A 478 20.25 -6.96 -8.04
CA ARG A 478 20.40 -8.44 -8.08
C ARG A 478 20.19 -9.12 -6.73
N ILE A 479 20.87 -8.67 -5.67
CA ILE A 479 20.75 -9.25 -4.32
C ILE A 479 19.28 -9.25 -3.86
N CYS A 480 18.59 -8.12 -3.98
CA CYS A 480 17.21 -8.00 -3.55
C CYS A 480 16.25 -8.80 -4.45
N ALA A 481 16.49 -8.83 -5.77
CA ALA A 481 15.67 -9.61 -6.70
C ALA A 481 15.77 -11.12 -6.42
N HIS A 482 16.97 -11.65 -6.15
CA HIS A 482 17.12 -13.04 -5.71
C HIS A 482 16.49 -13.30 -4.34
N LEU A 483 16.63 -12.39 -3.37
CA LEU A 483 15.96 -12.52 -2.06
C LEU A 483 14.43 -12.55 -2.20
N ILE A 484 13.83 -11.67 -3.01
CA ILE A 484 12.38 -11.68 -3.29
C ILE A 484 11.97 -12.99 -4.00
N ARG A 485 12.78 -13.49 -4.94
CA ARG A 485 12.51 -14.75 -5.66
C ARG A 485 12.57 -15.98 -4.75
N TYR A 486 13.52 -16.04 -3.82
CA TYR A 486 13.73 -17.23 -2.98
C TYR A 486 12.94 -17.21 -1.66
N LEU A 487 12.71 -16.03 -1.07
CA LEU A 487 12.01 -15.87 0.21
C LEU A 487 10.55 -15.42 0.05
N GLY A 488 10.17 -15.01 -1.17
CA GLY A 488 8.87 -14.43 -1.47
C GLY A 488 8.68 -13.01 -0.91
N MET A 489 7.49 -12.46 -1.14
CA MET A 489 7.06 -11.16 -0.60
C MET A 489 6.43 -11.30 0.80
N GLY A 490 7.10 -12.03 1.69
CA GLY A 490 6.61 -12.40 3.03
C GLY A 490 7.41 -11.79 4.19
N ASP A 491 7.01 -12.12 5.42
CA ASP A 491 7.45 -11.46 6.67
C ASP A 491 8.98 -11.42 6.87
N ILE A 492 9.72 -12.40 6.34
CA ILE A 492 11.19 -12.44 6.38
C ILE A 492 11.79 -11.19 5.74
N MET A 493 11.21 -10.69 4.64
CA MET A 493 11.67 -9.46 3.99
C MET A 493 11.38 -8.23 4.85
N GLY A 494 10.26 -8.21 5.59
CA GLY A 494 9.95 -7.20 6.59
C GLY A 494 10.99 -7.18 7.73
N VAL A 495 11.40 -8.33 8.24
CA VAL A 495 12.47 -8.44 9.26
C VAL A 495 13.81 -7.93 8.74
N LEU A 496 14.18 -8.26 7.49
CA LEU A 496 15.40 -7.74 6.85
C LEU A 496 15.33 -6.21 6.65
N TRP A 497 14.15 -5.68 6.32
CA TRP A 497 13.91 -4.24 6.22
C TRP A 497 14.03 -3.53 7.57
N ASP A 498 13.42 -4.06 8.63
CA ASP A 498 13.54 -3.52 10.00
C ASP A 498 14.99 -3.52 10.49
N ILE A 499 15.77 -4.55 10.16
CA ILE A 499 17.22 -4.60 10.45
C ILE A 499 17.95 -3.48 9.69
N LYS A 500 17.67 -3.29 8.40
CA LYS A 500 18.23 -2.17 7.61
C LYS A 500 17.87 -0.82 8.22
N VAL A 501 16.60 -0.58 8.57
CA VAL A 501 16.13 0.67 9.17
C VAL A 501 16.82 0.94 10.52
N ARG A 502 17.02 -0.09 11.35
CA ARG A 502 17.77 0.03 12.62
C ARG A 502 19.23 0.41 12.40
N ILE A 503 19.93 -0.26 11.48
CA ILE A 503 21.32 0.08 11.13
C ILE A 503 21.39 1.51 10.57
N SER A 504 20.51 1.87 9.64
CA SER A 504 20.44 3.22 9.05
C SER A 504 20.01 4.33 10.03
N SER A 505 19.65 3.98 11.27
CA SER A 505 19.23 4.91 12.33
C SER A 505 20.14 4.88 13.56
N LEU A 506 21.34 4.30 13.45
CA LEU A 506 22.41 4.49 14.44
C LEU A 506 22.89 5.96 14.43
N PRO A 507 23.37 6.51 15.56
CA PRO A 507 23.75 7.93 15.70
C PRO A 507 25.12 8.26 15.08
N PHE A 508 25.41 7.74 13.88
CA PHE A 508 26.66 7.96 13.15
C PHE A 508 26.36 8.43 11.73
N SER A 509 27.09 9.44 11.25
CA SER A 509 26.89 10.04 9.92
C SER A 509 27.04 9.05 8.74
N TRP A 510 27.85 8.01 8.89
CA TRP A 510 28.03 6.95 7.90
C TRP A 510 26.90 5.89 7.91
N ALA A 511 26.14 5.77 8.99
CA ALA A 511 25.20 4.66 9.18
C ALA A 511 24.04 4.60 8.16
N PRO A 512 23.44 5.73 7.72
CA PRO A 512 22.44 5.73 6.65
C PRO A 512 22.96 5.26 5.28
N LEU A 513 24.29 5.30 5.06
CA LEU A 513 24.91 4.97 3.77
C LEU A 513 25.48 3.55 3.74
N LEU A 514 25.96 3.02 4.88
CA LEU A 514 26.70 1.75 4.97
C LEU A 514 26.01 0.59 4.25
N THR A 515 24.72 0.34 4.53
CA THR A 515 24.00 -0.79 3.93
C THR A 515 23.86 -0.66 2.41
N ASP A 516 23.64 0.56 1.90
CA ASP A 516 23.46 0.77 0.46
C ASP A 516 24.82 0.77 -0.28
N LYS A 517 25.90 1.31 0.31
CA LYS A 517 27.28 1.14 -0.19
C LYS A 517 27.72 -0.34 -0.24
N LEU A 518 27.43 -1.12 0.80
CA LEU A 518 27.74 -2.55 0.84
C LEU A 518 26.94 -3.33 -0.21
N LEU A 519 25.63 -3.08 -0.32
CA LEU A 519 24.79 -3.70 -1.35
C LEU A 519 25.29 -3.35 -2.76
N TYR A 520 25.67 -2.10 -3.02
CA TYR A 520 26.21 -1.68 -4.31
C TYR A 520 27.41 -2.54 -4.75
N ASN A 521 28.44 -2.63 -3.90
CA ASN A 521 29.66 -3.37 -4.20
C ASN A 521 29.45 -4.89 -4.30
N LEU A 522 28.48 -5.45 -3.55
CA LEU A 522 28.23 -6.90 -3.53
C LEU A 522 27.31 -7.38 -4.66
N ASN A 523 26.54 -6.52 -5.31
CA ASN A 523 25.61 -6.92 -6.38
C ASN A 523 26.32 -7.56 -7.59
N ASP A 524 27.52 -7.09 -7.93
CA ASP A 524 28.32 -7.63 -9.05
C ASP A 524 28.68 -9.11 -8.86
N TRP A 525 28.87 -9.54 -7.61
CA TRP A 525 29.28 -10.91 -7.27
C TRP A 525 28.11 -11.89 -7.32
N VAL A 526 26.88 -11.39 -7.52
CA VAL A 526 25.66 -12.18 -7.67
C VAL A 526 25.31 -12.30 -9.17
N PRO A 527 24.89 -13.48 -9.67
CA PRO A 527 24.46 -13.65 -11.06
C PRO A 527 23.26 -12.77 -11.45
N GLU A 528 23.15 -12.49 -12.75
CA GLU A 528 22.02 -11.78 -13.38
C GLU A 528 20.66 -12.23 -12.81
N ALA A 529 19.82 -11.25 -12.45
CA ALA A 529 18.57 -11.52 -11.73
C ALA A 529 17.45 -12.13 -12.58
N ILE A 530 17.59 -12.15 -13.91
CA ILE A 530 16.66 -12.77 -14.86
C ILE A 530 17.40 -13.69 -15.84
N PRO A 531 16.75 -14.75 -16.35
CA PRO A 531 17.34 -15.65 -17.34
C PRO A 531 17.92 -14.92 -18.56
N LYS A 532 19.06 -15.42 -19.06
CA LYS A 532 19.82 -14.82 -20.19
C LYS A 532 19.00 -14.51 -21.44
N LYS A 533 17.94 -15.28 -21.74
CA LYS A 533 17.02 -15.01 -22.86
C LYS A 533 16.30 -13.65 -22.74
N PHE A 534 16.03 -13.19 -21.53
CA PHE A 534 15.46 -11.87 -21.27
C PHE A 534 16.55 -10.80 -21.18
N MET A 535 17.65 -11.07 -20.48
CA MET A 535 18.76 -10.11 -20.35
C MET A 535 19.43 -9.78 -21.70
N ALA A 536 19.52 -10.74 -22.62
CA ALA A 536 20.03 -10.49 -23.97
C ALA A 536 19.12 -9.53 -24.77
N ALA A 537 17.79 -9.72 -24.71
CA ALA A 537 16.84 -8.76 -25.30
C ALA A 537 16.88 -7.40 -24.57
N GLY A 538 17.01 -7.43 -23.24
CA GLY A 538 17.23 -6.27 -22.36
C GLY A 538 18.46 -5.43 -22.76
N ARG A 539 19.56 -6.08 -23.15
CA ARG A 539 20.78 -5.40 -23.62
C ARG A 539 20.74 -5.03 -25.11
N GLN A 540 19.86 -5.61 -25.92
CA GLN A 540 19.75 -5.31 -27.35
C GLN A 540 18.82 -4.12 -27.67
N TRP A 541 17.77 -3.90 -26.88
CA TRP A 541 16.72 -2.88 -27.16
C TRP A 541 16.59 -1.91 -25.99
N ASP A 542 16.12 -0.69 -26.23
CA ASP A 542 16.03 0.37 -25.20
C ASP A 542 14.65 0.48 -24.53
N HIS A 543 13.66 -0.28 -25.02
CA HIS A 543 12.27 -0.22 -24.57
C HIS A 543 11.68 -1.62 -24.43
N HIS A 544 11.16 -1.95 -23.24
CA HIS A 544 10.60 -3.27 -22.93
C HIS A 544 9.23 -3.19 -22.25
N CYS A 545 8.46 -4.26 -22.37
CA CYS A 545 7.25 -4.50 -21.61
C CYS A 545 7.21 -5.92 -21.04
N LEU A 546 7.01 -6.04 -19.73
CA LEU A 546 6.61 -7.26 -19.06
C LEU A 546 5.08 -7.32 -19.07
N VAL A 547 4.52 -8.27 -19.83
CA VAL A 547 3.08 -8.39 -20.08
C VAL A 547 2.59 -9.71 -19.51
N ALA A 548 1.67 -9.67 -18.54
CA ALA A 548 1.02 -10.85 -17.98
C ALA A 548 -0.42 -10.96 -18.51
N VAL A 549 -0.78 -12.11 -19.06
CA VAL A 549 -2.09 -12.36 -19.70
C VAL A 549 -2.76 -13.56 -19.04
N GLY A 550 -4.09 -13.52 -18.91
CA GLY A 550 -4.86 -14.58 -18.25
C GLY A 550 -6.06 -15.04 -19.08
N GLU A 551 -6.37 -16.33 -19.02
CA GLU A 551 -7.63 -16.88 -19.55
C GLU A 551 -8.71 -16.83 -18.46
N TYR A 552 -9.73 -16.01 -18.66
CA TYR A 552 -10.82 -15.81 -17.69
C TYR A 552 -12.14 -16.48 -18.12
N GLY A 553 -12.22 -16.96 -19.37
CA GLY A 553 -13.43 -17.51 -19.98
C GLY A 553 -13.58 -17.03 -21.43
N GLY A 554 -14.27 -17.83 -22.25
CA GLY A 554 -14.65 -17.44 -23.60
C GLY A 554 -13.49 -17.18 -24.58
N GLY A 555 -12.25 -17.61 -24.28
CA GLY A 555 -11.09 -17.42 -25.17
C GLY A 555 -10.45 -16.03 -25.04
N THR A 556 -10.43 -15.48 -23.82
CA THR A 556 -9.80 -14.19 -23.48
C THR A 556 -8.33 -14.15 -23.94
N LEU A 557 -7.60 -15.21 -23.64
CA LEU A 557 -6.16 -15.35 -23.90
C LEU A 557 -5.90 -15.49 -25.40
N ASP A 558 -6.70 -16.29 -26.11
CA ASP A 558 -6.49 -16.55 -27.53
C ASP A 558 -6.73 -15.30 -28.38
N ARG A 559 -7.75 -14.49 -28.06
CA ARG A 559 -7.96 -13.16 -28.68
C ARG A 559 -6.80 -12.20 -28.39
N PHE A 560 -6.26 -12.20 -27.18
CA PHE A 560 -5.06 -11.38 -26.88
C PHE A 560 -3.86 -11.83 -27.72
N MET A 561 -3.61 -13.14 -27.82
CA MET A 561 -2.52 -13.69 -28.64
C MET A 561 -2.68 -13.37 -30.12
N GLU A 562 -3.91 -13.42 -30.67
CA GLU A 562 -4.19 -13.01 -32.05
C GLU A 562 -3.84 -11.54 -32.28
N ARG A 563 -4.30 -10.63 -31.41
CA ARG A 563 -3.97 -9.20 -31.50
C ARG A 563 -2.47 -8.94 -31.40
N MET A 564 -1.78 -9.60 -30.46
CA MET A 564 -0.33 -9.48 -30.31
C MET A 564 0.42 -9.96 -31.56
N ASN A 565 0.07 -11.14 -32.08
CA ASN A 565 0.69 -11.69 -33.29
C ASN A 565 0.45 -10.79 -34.51
N LYS A 566 -0.78 -10.27 -34.67
CA LYS A 566 -1.15 -9.31 -35.73
C LYS A 566 -0.36 -8.01 -35.63
N PHE A 567 -0.16 -7.48 -34.43
CA PHE A 567 0.66 -6.30 -34.18
C PHE A 567 2.14 -6.55 -34.49
N VAL A 568 2.72 -7.64 -33.97
CA VAL A 568 4.13 -8.00 -34.20
C VAL A 568 4.42 -8.18 -35.70
N LYS A 569 3.51 -8.83 -36.43
CA LYS A 569 3.57 -8.95 -37.89
C LYS A 569 3.54 -7.56 -38.56
N LYS A 570 2.51 -6.75 -38.28
CA LYS A 570 2.33 -5.38 -38.81
C LYS A 570 3.54 -4.46 -38.60
N GLN A 571 4.25 -4.58 -37.46
CA GLN A 571 5.45 -3.77 -37.22
C GLN A 571 6.67 -4.32 -37.95
N ASN A 572 6.93 -5.63 -37.91
CA ASN A 572 8.10 -6.23 -38.56
C ASN A 572 8.01 -6.18 -40.10
N GLU A 573 6.81 -6.13 -40.68
CA GLU A 573 6.57 -5.90 -42.12
C GLU A 573 6.99 -4.49 -42.60
N LYS A 574 7.30 -3.54 -41.71
CA LYS A 574 7.81 -2.20 -42.09
C LYS A 574 9.28 -2.19 -42.53
N ILE A 575 10.00 -3.30 -42.41
CA ILE A 575 11.45 -3.36 -42.60
C ILE A 575 11.79 -4.21 -43.83
N GLU A 576 12.39 -3.60 -44.83
CA GLU A 576 13.01 -4.36 -45.91
C GLU A 576 14.21 -5.16 -45.39
N LYS A 577 14.37 -6.41 -45.86
CA LYS A 577 15.42 -7.38 -45.46
C LYS A 577 15.21 -8.10 -44.10
N GLY A 578 13.97 -8.44 -43.75
CA GLY A 578 13.68 -9.58 -42.85
C GLY A 578 14.12 -9.45 -41.38
N GLY A 579 14.51 -8.24 -40.96
CA GLY A 579 14.74 -7.92 -39.55
C GLY A 579 13.46 -8.00 -38.73
N LYS A 580 13.62 -7.96 -37.40
CA LYS A 580 12.52 -7.71 -36.47
C LYS A 580 12.84 -6.42 -35.72
N ILE A 581 11.80 -5.69 -35.32
CA ILE A 581 11.86 -4.60 -34.34
C ILE A 581 11.03 -4.92 -33.10
N VAL A 582 9.95 -5.70 -33.24
CA VAL A 582 9.20 -6.21 -32.09
C VAL A 582 9.61 -7.66 -31.84
N TYR A 583 10.25 -7.89 -30.69
CA TYR A 583 10.66 -9.19 -30.20
C TYR A 583 9.75 -9.61 -29.05
N VAL A 584 9.29 -10.85 -29.05
CA VAL A 584 8.49 -11.44 -27.96
C VAL A 584 9.23 -12.67 -27.45
N THR A 585 9.47 -12.73 -26.14
CA THR A 585 10.08 -13.87 -25.44
C THR A 585 9.16 -14.31 -24.31
N GLU A 586 8.80 -15.58 -24.26
CA GLU A 586 7.89 -16.12 -23.26
C GLU A 586 8.63 -16.62 -22.01
N ALA A 587 7.97 -16.47 -20.85
CA ALA A 587 8.32 -17.13 -19.61
C ALA A 587 7.79 -18.57 -19.65
N GLU A 588 8.72 -19.52 -19.76
CA GLU A 588 8.46 -20.95 -19.98
C GLU A 588 8.38 -21.73 -18.66
N SER A 589 8.74 -21.09 -17.54
CA SER A 589 8.75 -21.68 -16.21
C SER A 589 8.21 -20.71 -15.15
N ILE A 590 7.78 -21.23 -14.01
CA ILE A 590 7.42 -20.42 -12.84
C ILE A 590 8.63 -19.58 -12.38
N SER A 591 9.84 -20.15 -12.42
CA SER A 591 11.09 -19.45 -12.11
C SER A 591 11.33 -18.24 -13.02
N ASP A 592 11.01 -18.32 -14.31
CA ASP A 592 11.08 -17.19 -15.25
C ASP A 592 10.13 -16.06 -14.79
N ILE A 593 8.88 -16.42 -14.49
CA ILE A 593 7.83 -15.48 -14.06
C ILE A 593 8.23 -14.78 -12.77
N ASP A 594 8.71 -15.52 -11.77
CA ASP A 594 9.09 -14.97 -10.46
C ASP A 594 10.35 -14.11 -10.55
N SER A 595 11.33 -14.51 -11.37
CA SER A 595 12.53 -13.71 -11.65
C SER A 595 12.16 -12.37 -12.30
N LEU A 596 11.29 -12.39 -13.32
CA LEU A 596 10.83 -11.17 -14.02
C LEU A 596 10.01 -10.24 -13.12
N ASN A 597 9.16 -10.80 -12.26
CA ASN A 597 8.43 -10.02 -11.25
C ASN A 597 9.39 -9.37 -10.25
N ALA A 598 10.32 -10.14 -9.68
CA ALA A 598 11.29 -9.64 -8.72
C ALA A 598 12.19 -8.54 -9.30
N PHE A 599 12.68 -8.71 -10.54
CA PHE A 599 13.47 -7.72 -11.28
C PHE A 599 12.76 -6.36 -11.35
N ARG A 600 11.48 -6.35 -11.75
CA ARG A 600 10.69 -5.12 -11.80
C ARG A 600 10.41 -4.53 -10.41
N TYR A 601 10.15 -5.36 -9.39
CA TYR A 601 9.81 -4.88 -8.05
C TYR A 601 10.96 -4.18 -7.32
N VAL A 602 12.22 -4.44 -7.68
CA VAL A 602 13.37 -3.80 -7.03
C VAL A 602 13.78 -2.45 -7.64
N ALA A 603 13.12 -1.96 -8.71
CA ALA A 603 13.50 -0.75 -9.45
C ALA A 603 13.92 0.45 -8.57
N ALA A 604 13.01 1.00 -7.77
CA ALA A 604 13.27 2.14 -6.88
C ALA A 604 14.39 1.88 -5.85
N LEU A 605 14.55 0.63 -5.39
CA LEU A 605 15.59 0.25 -4.44
C LEU A 605 16.95 0.15 -5.13
N ALA A 606 17.00 -0.40 -6.35
CA ALA A 606 18.18 -0.46 -7.18
C ALA A 606 18.65 0.96 -7.52
N PHE A 607 17.75 1.88 -7.88
CA PHE A 607 18.08 3.28 -8.13
C PHE A 607 18.67 3.99 -6.91
N LYS A 608 18.08 3.84 -5.71
CA LYS A 608 18.68 4.37 -4.47
C LYS A 608 20.07 3.78 -4.21
N THR A 609 20.21 2.47 -4.38
CA THR A 609 21.47 1.73 -4.14
C THR A 609 22.55 2.17 -5.13
N TYR A 610 22.19 2.39 -6.39
CA TYR A 610 23.05 2.93 -7.45
C TYR A 610 23.51 4.36 -7.14
N CYS A 611 22.61 5.26 -6.74
CA CYS A 611 22.96 6.64 -6.42
C CYS A 611 23.94 6.73 -5.23
N ILE A 612 23.67 5.99 -4.15
CA ILE A 612 24.58 5.91 -2.99
C ILE A 612 25.89 5.19 -3.35
N GLY A 613 25.83 4.21 -4.26
CA GLY A 613 26.99 3.51 -4.80
C GLY A 613 27.99 4.45 -5.47
N GLU A 614 27.53 5.19 -6.47
CA GLU A 614 28.31 6.09 -7.34
C GLU A 614 28.60 7.47 -6.73
N ASP A 615 28.21 7.74 -5.47
CA ASP A 615 28.28 9.05 -4.80
C ASP A 615 27.58 10.18 -5.58
N ILE A 616 26.39 9.89 -6.13
CA ILE A 616 25.53 10.83 -6.85
C ILE A 616 24.18 11.00 -6.13
N GLN A 617 23.43 12.03 -6.53
CA GLN A 617 22.09 12.30 -5.97
C GLN A 617 21.00 12.01 -7.01
N GLY A 618 19.78 11.72 -6.55
CA GLY A 618 18.67 11.39 -7.44
C GLY A 618 17.32 11.85 -6.91
N ILE A 619 16.38 12.04 -7.84
CA ILE A 619 14.98 12.37 -7.56
C ILE A 619 14.05 11.31 -8.13
N SER A 620 12.99 11.00 -7.40
CA SER A 620 11.87 10.19 -7.88
C SER A 620 10.63 11.05 -8.10
N LEU A 621 9.89 10.80 -9.17
CA LEU A 621 8.54 11.34 -9.40
C LEU A 621 7.55 10.21 -9.71
N ASP A 622 6.29 10.42 -9.32
CA ASP A 622 5.15 9.53 -9.60
C ASP A 622 4.05 10.35 -10.26
N TYR A 623 3.65 9.99 -11.48
CA TYR A 623 2.68 10.75 -12.25
C TYR A 623 1.89 9.93 -13.27
N ALA A 624 0.66 10.36 -13.54
CA ALA A 624 -0.18 9.79 -14.58
C ALA A 624 -0.19 10.71 -15.81
N LEU A 625 0.02 10.13 -16.99
CA LEU A 625 -0.11 10.84 -18.27
C LEU A 625 -1.49 10.59 -18.92
N PRO A 626 -1.99 11.51 -19.77
CA PRO A 626 -3.23 11.31 -20.52
C PRO A 626 -3.27 9.95 -21.23
N LEU A 627 -4.39 9.25 -21.16
CA LEU A 627 -4.56 7.89 -21.70
C LEU A 627 -4.31 7.79 -23.22
N ASN A 628 -4.44 8.89 -23.97
CA ASN A 628 -4.13 8.97 -25.41
C ASN A 628 -2.63 9.24 -25.71
N GLY A 629 -1.83 9.63 -24.71
CA GLY A 629 -0.40 9.93 -24.80
C GLY A 629 0.47 8.88 -24.10
N GLY A 630 1.59 9.32 -23.51
CA GLY A 630 2.54 8.48 -22.76
C GLY A 630 4.02 8.68 -23.10
N LEU A 631 4.34 9.57 -24.06
CA LEU A 631 5.72 9.93 -24.42
C LEU A 631 6.51 10.49 -23.22
N LEU A 632 7.83 10.51 -23.37
CA LEU A 632 8.76 11.06 -22.39
C LEU A 632 8.55 12.58 -22.26
N PRO A 633 8.25 13.13 -21.07
CA PRO A 633 8.22 14.58 -20.88
C PRO A 633 9.61 15.17 -21.15
N PRO A 634 9.74 16.15 -22.06
CA PRO A 634 11.04 16.73 -22.39
C PRO A 634 11.55 17.54 -21.20
N LEU A 635 12.85 17.40 -20.89
CA LEU A 635 13.51 18.37 -20.02
C LEU A 635 13.80 19.62 -20.86
N PRO A 636 13.43 20.84 -20.40
CA PRO A 636 13.71 22.06 -21.14
C PRO A 636 15.22 22.36 -21.11
N ALA A 637 15.70 23.19 -22.04
CA ALA A 637 17.14 23.46 -22.20
C ALA A 637 17.83 24.13 -20.99
N SER A 638 17.05 24.64 -20.03
CA SER A 638 17.51 25.20 -18.74
C SER A 638 17.64 24.17 -17.61
N ALA A 639 17.28 22.91 -17.86
CA ALA A 639 17.41 21.82 -16.91
C ALA A 639 18.87 21.37 -16.76
N ALA A 640 19.23 20.86 -15.59
CA ALA A 640 20.49 20.14 -15.43
C ALA A 640 20.46 18.87 -16.29
N LYS A 641 21.60 18.50 -16.88
CA LYS A 641 21.70 17.25 -17.66
C LYS A 641 21.70 16.05 -16.68
N PRO A 642 20.77 15.09 -16.81
CA PRO A 642 20.84 13.86 -16.02
C PRO A 642 22.07 13.02 -16.37
N LEU A 643 22.60 12.31 -15.37
CA LEU A 643 23.57 11.23 -15.55
C LEU A 643 22.87 9.94 -15.99
N LYS A 644 21.68 9.68 -15.40
CA LYS A 644 20.75 8.60 -15.71
C LYS A 644 19.31 9.09 -15.58
N ARG A 645 18.40 8.62 -16.43
CA ARG A 645 16.96 8.92 -16.38
C ARG A 645 16.18 7.61 -16.57
N MET A 646 15.87 6.98 -15.45
CA MET A 646 15.24 5.67 -15.36
C MET A 646 13.71 5.80 -15.37
N ARG A 647 13.06 5.42 -16.47
CA ARG A 647 11.60 5.44 -16.62
C ARG A 647 11.05 4.01 -16.58
N TYR A 648 10.25 3.73 -15.56
CA TYR A 648 9.48 2.49 -15.46
C TYR A 648 8.01 2.81 -15.19
N SER A 649 7.07 2.01 -15.70
CA SER A 649 5.65 2.40 -15.62
C SER A 649 4.68 1.23 -15.59
N HIS A 650 3.52 1.44 -14.97
CA HIS A 650 2.31 0.65 -15.20
C HIS A 650 1.74 1.09 -16.55
N LEU A 651 2.43 0.71 -17.64
CA LEU A 651 2.24 1.25 -18.98
C LEU A 651 0.79 1.18 -19.44
N GLY A 652 0.07 0.08 -19.21
CA GLY A 652 -1.35 -0.02 -19.52
C GLY A 652 -2.17 1.14 -18.92
N CYS A 653 -1.93 1.43 -17.63
CA CYS A 653 -2.53 2.54 -16.91
C CYS A 653 -1.96 3.91 -17.30
N ASN A 654 -0.80 3.99 -17.96
CA ASN A 654 -0.04 5.23 -18.19
C ASN A 654 0.37 5.97 -16.90
N VAL A 655 0.60 5.20 -15.82
CA VAL A 655 1.15 5.68 -14.54
C VAL A 655 2.64 5.40 -14.53
N VAL A 656 3.45 6.46 -14.45
CA VAL A 656 4.89 6.47 -14.66
C VAL A 656 5.60 6.80 -13.35
N HIS A 657 6.60 5.98 -13.05
CA HIS A 657 7.63 6.27 -12.07
C HIS A 657 8.88 6.72 -12.83
N GLU A 658 9.42 7.88 -12.47
CA GLU A 658 10.57 8.47 -13.17
C GLU A 658 11.64 8.88 -12.16
N ASP A 659 12.74 8.14 -12.20
CA ASP A 659 13.88 8.26 -11.30
C ASP A 659 15.07 8.89 -12.07
N VAL A 660 15.52 10.07 -11.65
CA VAL A 660 16.48 10.89 -12.40
C VAL A 660 17.70 11.19 -11.53
N ALA A 661 18.88 10.74 -11.96
CA ALA A 661 20.14 10.93 -11.24
C ALA A 661 20.95 12.10 -11.80
N TYR A 662 21.59 12.85 -10.89
CA TYR A 662 22.37 14.05 -11.16
C TYR A 662 23.68 14.04 -10.36
N ALA A 663 24.67 14.76 -10.86
CA ALA A 663 25.90 15.02 -10.11
C ALA A 663 25.60 15.76 -8.79
N LEU A 664 26.50 15.62 -7.80
CA LEU A 664 26.47 16.43 -6.59
C LEU A 664 26.55 17.93 -6.94
N GLY A 665 25.93 18.78 -6.12
CA GLY A 665 25.87 20.23 -6.35
C GLY A 665 24.73 20.71 -7.28
N VAL A 666 24.05 19.82 -8.01
CA VAL A 666 22.81 20.16 -8.72
C VAL A 666 21.68 20.41 -7.71
N ASP A 667 20.90 21.48 -7.89
CA ASP A 667 19.66 21.70 -7.15
C ASP A 667 18.57 20.72 -7.60
N THR A 668 18.54 19.57 -6.94
CA THR A 668 17.56 18.51 -7.17
C THR A 668 16.12 18.92 -6.82
N HIS A 669 15.89 19.98 -6.03
CA HIS A 669 14.54 20.50 -5.79
C HIS A 669 14.03 21.27 -7.01
N LYS A 670 14.82 22.22 -7.53
CA LYS A 670 14.52 22.97 -8.77
C LYS A 670 14.25 22.03 -9.94
N GLU A 671 15.16 21.08 -10.20
CA GLU A 671 15.00 20.15 -11.34
C GLU A 671 13.78 19.23 -11.19
N LYS A 672 13.42 18.85 -9.95
CA LYS A 672 12.19 18.12 -9.67
C LYS A 672 10.95 18.96 -9.96
N MET A 673 10.88 20.19 -9.48
CA MET A 673 9.74 21.08 -9.72
C MET A 673 9.58 21.43 -11.21
N LEU A 674 10.70 21.63 -11.93
CA LEU A 674 10.73 21.83 -13.37
C LEU A 674 10.06 20.68 -14.14
N LEU A 675 10.42 19.42 -13.80
CA LEU A 675 9.79 18.25 -14.40
C LEU A 675 8.31 18.07 -13.99
N LYS A 676 7.92 18.42 -12.75
CA LYS A 676 6.50 18.42 -12.34
C LYS A 676 5.67 19.34 -13.25
N HIS A 677 6.12 20.58 -13.46
CA HIS A 677 5.38 21.56 -14.27
C HIS A 677 5.20 21.08 -15.73
N VAL A 678 6.24 20.55 -16.38
CA VAL A 678 6.13 20.00 -17.75
C VAL A 678 5.10 18.85 -17.83
N VAL A 679 5.03 17.99 -16.81
CA VAL A 679 4.02 16.93 -16.74
C VAL A 679 2.60 17.49 -16.61
N GLU A 680 2.40 18.56 -15.83
CA GLU A 680 1.09 19.20 -15.67
C GLU A 680 0.66 19.99 -16.91
N GLU A 681 1.58 20.70 -17.57
CA GLU A 681 1.38 21.38 -18.86
C GLU A 681 0.94 20.40 -19.96
N GLN A 682 1.49 19.18 -19.97
CA GLN A 682 1.07 18.10 -20.86
C GLN A 682 -0.25 17.42 -20.45
N GLY A 683 -0.97 17.95 -19.46
CA GLY A 683 -2.25 17.44 -18.98
C GLY A 683 -2.14 16.23 -18.04
N GLY A 684 -0.94 15.89 -17.60
CA GLY A 684 -0.70 14.87 -16.58
C GLY A 684 -1.19 15.29 -15.20
N LYS A 685 -1.11 14.36 -14.24
CA LYS A 685 -1.49 14.58 -12.83
C LYS A 685 -0.47 13.94 -11.90
N LEU A 686 -0.12 14.67 -10.83
CA LEU A 686 0.78 14.21 -9.78
C LEU A 686 0.11 14.39 -8.40
N PRO A 687 0.39 13.52 -7.43
CA PRO A 687 0.93 12.17 -7.61
C PRO A 687 -0.13 11.22 -8.21
N ALA A 688 0.30 10.08 -8.73
CA ALA A 688 -0.58 9.11 -9.38
C ALA A 688 -1.06 7.99 -8.44
N GLU A 689 -0.20 7.54 -7.52
CA GLU A 689 -0.58 6.58 -6.48
C GLU A 689 0.06 6.80 -5.11
N HIS A 690 1.24 7.42 -5.01
CA HIS A 690 1.97 7.49 -3.74
C HIS A 690 1.39 8.42 -2.67
N GLY A 691 0.40 9.26 -3.01
CA GLY A 691 -0.20 10.25 -2.10
C GLY A 691 0.59 11.55 -2.07
N HIS A 692 -0.08 12.68 -1.81
CA HIS A 692 0.56 13.99 -1.78
C HIS A 692 1.56 14.12 -0.63
N GLY A 693 1.18 13.62 0.56
CA GLY A 693 2.00 13.69 1.78
C GLY A 693 2.52 15.10 2.04
N THR A 694 3.84 15.23 2.22
CA THR A 694 4.57 16.51 2.33
C THR A 694 5.26 16.91 1.02
N GLU A 695 5.22 16.06 -0.01
CA GLU A 695 6.05 16.18 -1.23
C GLU A 695 5.33 16.88 -2.41
N TYR A 696 4.00 16.90 -2.40
CA TYR A 696 3.17 17.52 -3.45
C TYR A 696 2.13 18.46 -2.84
N HIS A 697 1.86 19.58 -3.52
CA HIS A 697 0.71 20.41 -3.20
C HIS A 697 -0.55 19.76 -3.79
N ALA A 698 -1.56 19.55 -2.96
CA ALA A 698 -2.85 19.01 -3.39
C ALA A 698 -3.68 20.11 -4.07
N PRO A 699 -4.44 19.80 -5.13
CA PRO A 699 -5.34 20.78 -5.76
C PRO A 699 -6.37 21.35 -4.77
N ILE A 700 -6.81 22.59 -5.01
CA ILE A 700 -7.73 23.32 -4.11
C ILE A 700 -9.03 22.55 -3.81
N ALA A 701 -9.53 21.72 -4.74
CA ALA A 701 -10.69 20.85 -4.50
C ALA A 701 -10.40 19.77 -3.45
N THR A 702 -9.24 19.11 -3.54
CA THR A 702 -8.75 18.10 -2.59
C THR A 702 -8.50 18.73 -1.22
N GLN A 703 -7.81 19.88 -1.18
CA GLN A 703 -7.61 20.65 0.06
C GLN A 703 -8.93 20.98 0.75
N LYS A 704 -9.93 21.51 0.02
CA LYS A 704 -11.26 21.82 0.58
C LYS A 704 -11.98 20.57 1.12
N ARG A 705 -11.87 19.43 0.43
CA ARG A 705 -12.44 18.16 0.91
C ARG A 705 -11.78 17.71 2.21
N TRP A 706 -10.45 17.78 2.30
CA TRP A 706 -9.71 17.47 3.54
C TRP A 706 -10.03 18.43 4.70
N MET A 707 -10.20 19.73 4.44
CA MET A 707 -10.70 20.68 5.44
C MET A 707 -12.13 20.38 5.93
N THR A 708 -12.92 19.62 5.15
CA THR A 708 -14.28 19.20 5.53
C THR A 708 -14.26 17.88 6.33
N MET A 709 -13.30 16.98 6.04
CA MET A 709 -13.10 15.75 6.82
C MET A 709 -12.62 16.00 8.25
N ASP A 710 -11.74 17.00 8.40
CA ASP A 710 -11.05 17.37 9.66
C ASP A 710 -11.00 18.90 9.83
N PRO A 711 -12.13 19.57 10.13
CA PRO A 711 -12.19 21.03 10.32
C PRO A 711 -11.30 21.56 11.45
N LEU A 712 -10.84 20.72 12.38
CA LEU A 712 -9.93 21.12 13.47
C LEU A 712 -8.44 21.04 13.08
N ASN A 713 -8.12 20.42 11.94
CA ASN A 713 -6.76 20.07 11.52
C ASN A 713 -6.00 19.24 12.57
N VAL A 714 -6.65 18.20 13.12
CA VAL A 714 -6.10 17.30 14.15
C VAL A 714 -5.58 15.99 13.54
N LEU A 715 -6.16 15.54 12.43
CA LEU A 715 -5.86 14.28 11.76
C LEU A 715 -4.83 14.49 10.64
N ASN A 716 -3.59 14.05 10.84
CA ASN A 716 -2.47 14.21 9.89
C ASN A 716 -2.33 15.66 9.32
N PRO A 717 -1.96 16.65 10.16
CA PRO A 717 -1.84 18.05 9.74
C PRO A 717 -0.70 18.29 8.74
N GLY A 718 -0.79 19.38 7.98
CA GLY A 718 0.30 19.83 7.09
C GLY A 718 0.47 19.04 5.78
N ILE A 719 -0.42 18.10 5.46
CA ILE A 719 -0.36 17.32 4.20
C ILE A 719 -0.90 18.10 2.99
N GLY A 720 -0.39 17.80 1.80
CA GLY A 720 -0.83 18.40 0.53
C GLY A 720 -0.60 19.91 0.41
N GLY A 721 0.33 20.48 1.19
CA GLY A 721 0.50 21.93 1.28
C GLY A 721 -0.61 22.65 2.05
N LEU A 722 -1.46 21.93 2.81
CA LEU A 722 -2.29 22.54 3.85
C LEU A 722 -1.40 23.11 4.97
N SER A 723 -1.91 24.11 5.69
CA SER A 723 -1.32 24.55 6.95
C SER A 723 -1.24 23.40 7.96
N ALA A 724 -0.18 23.38 8.78
CA ALA A 724 -0.06 22.46 9.92
C ALA A 724 -0.84 22.96 11.15
N LEU A 725 -1.07 24.27 11.27
CA LEU A 725 -1.64 24.91 12.45
C LEU A 725 -3.08 24.46 12.76
N PRO A 726 -3.54 24.54 14.02
CA PRO A 726 -4.93 24.31 14.41
C PRO A 726 -5.92 25.04 13.49
N LYS A 727 -7.02 24.37 13.12
CA LYS A 727 -8.06 24.91 12.22
C LYS A 727 -7.56 25.42 10.85
N TYR A 728 -6.35 24.99 10.45
CA TYR A 728 -5.60 25.48 9.28
C TYR A 728 -5.06 26.91 9.40
N GLY A 729 -4.92 27.45 10.63
CA GLY A 729 -4.48 28.82 10.87
C GLY A 729 -5.61 29.84 10.75
N LYS A 730 -6.79 29.52 11.29
CA LYS A 730 -8.01 30.35 11.31
C LYS A 730 -8.50 30.59 12.73
#